data_AF-A0A816ZKW6-F1
#
_entry.id   AF-A0A816ZKW6-F1
#
_cell.length_a   1.000
_cell.length_b   1.000
_cell.length_c   1.000
_cell.angle_alpha   90.00
_cell.angle_beta   90.00
_cell.angle_gamma   90.00
#
_symmetry.space_group_name_H-M   'P 1'
#
loop_
_entity.id
_entity.type
_entity.pdbx_description
1 polymer ?
#
loop_
_entity_poly.entity_id
_entity_poly.type
_entity_poly.pdbx_seq_one_letter_code
_entity_poly.pdbx_strand_id
1 'polypeptide(L)'
;MVSKLVDNLNAEIVLGTVQNIREAAEWLSYTYLYVRMIKEPQLYGVSNESLLVDKYLFQRRLDLIHSAAIQLDKCHLIRYDRKTGNFQGTEHGRIASHYYCTHETIAMYNQLLKPTLSEIDLFRIFSLSSEFRHITVREEEKIELQKLLERVPIPVKESIDEPSAKINVLLQAYISQLKLDGFALMADMVYVTQSAGRLMRAIYEMVLQRGWAQLVEKTLGLSKMIDKRMWQSMCPLRQFKKIPEEIIRKIEKKNITWDRFYDLDAHEIGELVRAPKVGKTIYKYIHHVPKLELSVHVLPITRSTLKVELTITPDFQWDDKIHGMAEPFWILVEDVDSEILLHHEYFLLKKKYCEDEHYVKFFVPVFETLPPQYFIRVISDKWIASETQVAVSFRHLILPEKHPAPTELLDLQPLPVNALRNAKYEDLYNFKYFNGIQTQVFNTLYNTDDNVFLGASTGCGKTICAEFAILRLFSNEKLKEVPEPKCVYVTPKEELAEIVRQDWDRRFATIDRKVVMLTGETATDLKLIAKGHIIISTPEKWDILSRRWKQRKNVQNVNLFIVDDLHVIGSDEGPVLEVICSRMRYMSSQIGRNVRIVSMATSILNAKDIAQWLGCSPNATFNFRPSVRPVQLELHIQGFNMTHNASRLIAMAKPVYQAINRHSPNQSVIVFVPSRKLSRITAIDILTFAAAEQKQDRFLHISTAEIEPFTNELEDQTLKETVLRGVAYLHEGLSHKDRTIVEELYTAGALQVCIVSRSMLWTLNLFSYLVIIMDTQYYNGQDHTYDDYPINDVLQMIGRANRPLKEVDAKVVLMCLSSKKDFFKKFLYEPLPIESHLDHCLHDHFNAEIVTKTIENKQDAVDYLTWTLLYRRMTQNPNYYNLQGVSHRHLSDHLSELVENTLTDLEQSKCITIENEMDTSPLNLGMIAAYYYINYRTIELFSKSLTAKTKIKALLDIVANAAEFEHIPIRHHEENILKQLATRLPNKLNNVKFNDPHVKANLLLQAHLSRIQLSAELQKDTDEILIKAIRLIQACVDVLSSNGWLLPALAAMELAQMVTQGMWNKDPYLRQLPHFTSEIIQRCTEKKIETVFDLMEMQDEDRVELLQLSTSKLADVARFCNRYPNIEVSYDIPDKDDVSTGSIVNVNVALERADEVSGPVIAPLFPQKREEGWWLVIGELKTNALISIKRLTLQQKAQVVLDFNAPSAGTHNYILYFMSDAYMGCDHEYKFSLNVHKGASNDVEMK
;
A
#
# COMPACT_ATOMS: atom_id res chain seq x y z
N MET A 1 -39.23 -29.24 -10.91
CA MET A 1 -37.92 -28.87 -11.50
C MET A 1 -38.05 -28.29 -12.89
N VAL A 2 -38.75 -28.93 -13.85
CA VAL A 2 -38.94 -28.36 -15.21
C VAL A 2 -39.51 -26.94 -15.18
N SER A 3 -40.51 -26.67 -14.34
CA SER A 3 -41.10 -25.33 -14.16
C SER A 3 -40.16 -24.27 -13.56
N LYS A 4 -39.03 -24.68 -12.98
CA LYS A 4 -38.02 -23.81 -12.34
C LYS A 4 -36.64 -23.95 -12.97
N LEU A 5 -36.54 -24.65 -14.11
CA LEU A 5 -35.27 -24.90 -14.79
C LEU A 5 -34.61 -23.58 -15.20
N VAL A 6 -35.41 -22.61 -15.63
CA VAL A 6 -34.98 -21.28 -16.05
C VAL A 6 -34.27 -20.54 -14.91
N ASP A 7 -34.92 -20.43 -13.75
CA ASP A 7 -34.38 -19.71 -12.58
C ASP A 7 -33.13 -20.43 -12.01
N ASN A 8 -33.16 -21.76 -11.96
CA ASN A 8 -32.03 -22.56 -11.47
C ASN A 8 -30.83 -22.49 -12.41
N LEU A 9 -31.04 -22.55 -13.73
CA LEU A 9 -29.98 -22.40 -14.72
C LEU A 9 -29.33 -21.02 -14.60
N ASN A 10 -30.13 -19.96 -14.41
CA ASN A 10 -29.59 -18.62 -14.16
C ASN A 10 -28.70 -18.58 -12.91
N ALA A 11 -29.10 -19.24 -11.81
CA ALA A 11 -28.28 -19.28 -10.61
C ALA A 11 -26.90 -19.92 -10.84
N GLU A 12 -26.83 -21.03 -11.58
CA GLU A 12 -25.56 -21.67 -11.93
C GLU A 12 -24.70 -20.82 -12.87
N ILE A 13 -25.33 -20.10 -13.81
CA ILE A 13 -24.63 -19.15 -14.68
C ILE A 13 -24.06 -17.98 -13.86
N VAL A 14 -24.82 -17.47 -12.89
CA VAL A 14 -24.39 -16.38 -11.99
C VAL A 14 -23.26 -16.82 -11.07
N LEU A 15 -23.30 -18.05 -10.55
CA LEU A 15 -22.21 -18.65 -9.78
C LEU A 15 -20.97 -18.94 -10.64
N GLY A 16 -21.12 -18.92 -11.97
CA GLY A 16 -20.06 -19.26 -12.92
C GLY A 16 -19.77 -20.76 -12.99
N THR A 17 -20.57 -21.61 -12.34
CA THR A 17 -20.45 -23.08 -12.41
C THR A 17 -20.75 -23.57 -13.82
N VAL A 18 -21.68 -22.92 -14.52
CA VAL A 18 -22.10 -23.21 -15.89
C VAL A 18 -21.85 -22.02 -16.80
N GLN A 19 -21.12 -22.22 -17.91
CA GLN A 19 -20.80 -21.14 -18.85
C GLN A 19 -21.20 -21.40 -20.29
N ASN A 20 -21.52 -22.64 -20.62
CA ASN A 20 -21.96 -23.00 -21.94
C ASN A 20 -23.02 -24.10 -21.86
N ILE A 21 -23.68 -24.32 -22.98
CA ILE A 21 -24.78 -25.27 -23.06
C ILE A 21 -24.36 -26.71 -22.73
N ARG A 22 -23.09 -27.08 -22.94
CA ARG A 22 -22.58 -28.43 -22.64
C ARG A 22 -22.41 -28.63 -21.14
N GLU A 23 -21.77 -27.68 -20.46
CA GLU A 23 -21.66 -27.67 -18.99
C GLU A 23 -23.04 -27.65 -18.32
N ALA A 24 -23.99 -26.88 -18.88
CA ALA A 24 -25.36 -26.87 -18.38
C ALA A 24 -26.06 -28.22 -18.55
N ALA A 25 -25.84 -28.91 -19.68
CA ALA A 25 -26.38 -30.24 -19.89
C ALA A 25 -25.72 -31.28 -18.97
N GLU A 26 -24.44 -31.10 -18.62
CA GLU A 26 -23.75 -31.91 -17.63
C GLU A 26 -24.27 -31.65 -16.21
N TRP A 27 -24.44 -30.38 -15.81
CA TRP A 27 -25.10 -29.99 -14.56
C TRP A 27 -26.48 -30.64 -14.43
N LEU A 28 -27.28 -30.62 -15.50
CA LEU A 28 -28.60 -31.22 -15.52
C LEU A 28 -28.56 -32.76 -15.30
N SER A 29 -27.43 -33.42 -15.59
CA SER A 29 -27.24 -34.85 -15.33
C SER A 29 -27.10 -35.19 -13.83
N TYR A 30 -26.71 -34.24 -12.99
CA TYR A 30 -26.66 -34.43 -11.53
C TYR A 30 -28.02 -34.30 -10.85
N THR A 31 -29.06 -33.99 -11.62
CA THR A 31 -30.38 -33.66 -11.06
C THR A 31 -31.28 -34.89 -10.91
N TYR A 32 -32.19 -34.83 -9.93
CA TYR A 32 -33.23 -35.85 -9.79
C TYR A 32 -34.13 -35.95 -11.03
N LEU A 33 -34.34 -34.84 -11.75
CA LEU A 33 -35.09 -34.81 -13.00
C LEU A 33 -34.48 -35.75 -14.04
N TYR A 34 -33.17 -35.72 -14.22
CA TYR A 34 -32.48 -36.63 -15.14
C TYR A 34 -32.68 -38.10 -14.78
N VAL A 35 -32.50 -38.45 -13.50
CA VAL A 35 -32.72 -39.83 -13.02
C VAL A 35 -34.14 -40.31 -13.32
N ARG A 36 -35.14 -39.43 -13.18
CA ARG A 36 -36.54 -39.75 -13.47
C ARG A 36 -36.85 -39.82 -14.97
N MET A 37 -36.26 -38.95 -15.79
CA MET A 37 -36.39 -39.03 -17.26
C MET A 37 -35.81 -40.33 -17.82
N ILE A 38 -34.76 -40.87 -17.21
CA ILE A 38 -34.22 -42.19 -17.60
C ILE A 38 -35.12 -43.34 -17.12
N LYS A 39 -35.57 -43.29 -15.87
CA LYS A 39 -36.35 -44.39 -15.27
C LYS A 39 -37.78 -44.47 -15.81
N GLU A 40 -38.41 -43.33 -16.08
CA GLU A 40 -39.82 -43.24 -16.49
C GLU A 40 -39.99 -42.21 -17.62
N PRO A 41 -39.42 -42.45 -18.82
CA PRO A 41 -39.32 -41.45 -19.88
C PRO A 41 -40.66 -40.90 -20.38
N GLN A 42 -41.68 -41.77 -20.49
CA GLN A 42 -43.01 -41.39 -20.99
C GLN A 42 -43.66 -40.30 -20.12
N LEU A 43 -43.52 -40.39 -18.80
CA LEU A 43 -44.07 -39.41 -17.86
C LEU A 43 -43.47 -38.01 -18.04
N TYR A 44 -42.24 -37.92 -18.55
CA TYR A 44 -41.51 -36.67 -18.77
C TYR A 44 -41.48 -36.23 -20.25
N GLY A 45 -42.36 -36.81 -21.08
CA GLY A 45 -42.51 -36.44 -22.48
C GLY A 45 -41.32 -36.87 -23.36
N VAL A 46 -40.66 -37.98 -22.99
CA VAL A 46 -39.61 -38.62 -23.80
C VAL A 46 -40.19 -39.94 -24.33
N SER A 47 -40.21 -40.12 -25.66
CA SER A 47 -40.68 -41.37 -26.25
C SER A 47 -39.65 -42.50 -26.06
N ASN A 48 -40.12 -43.75 -25.96
CA ASN A 48 -39.23 -44.91 -25.83
C ASN A 48 -38.30 -45.06 -27.04
N GLU A 49 -38.75 -44.65 -28.22
CA GLU A 49 -37.93 -44.59 -29.45
C GLU A 49 -36.79 -43.57 -29.33
N SER A 50 -37.05 -42.41 -28.73
CA SER A 50 -36.02 -41.37 -28.50
C SER A 50 -34.94 -41.85 -27.52
N LEU A 51 -35.31 -42.68 -26.53
CA LEU A 51 -34.38 -43.27 -25.57
C LEU A 51 -33.44 -44.31 -26.22
N LEU A 52 -33.89 -45.00 -27.28
CA LEU A 52 -33.05 -45.94 -28.02
C LEU A 52 -31.96 -45.22 -28.82
N VAL A 53 -32.27 -44.02 -29.33
CA VAL A 53 -31.33 -43.17 -30.09
C VAL A 53 -30.41 -42.36 -29.16
N ASP A 54 -30.94 -41.82 -28.07
CA ASP A 54 -30.22 -41.01 -27.09
C ASP A 54 -30.29 -41.66 -25.70
N LYS A 55 -29.53 -42.74 -25.52
CA LYS A 55 -29.53 -43.57 -24.30
C LYS A 55 -29.28 -42.77 -23.01
N TYR A 56 -28.46 -41.73 -23.09
CA TYR A 56 -28.10 -40.88 -21.95
C TYR A 56 -28.88 -39.56 -21.93
N LEU A 57 -29.88 -39.39 -22.80
CA LEU A 57 -30.69 -38.19 -22.95
C LEU A 57 -29.86 -36.91 -23.09
N PHE A 58 -28.67 -36.98 -23.67
CA PHE A 58 -27.77 -35.84 -23.81
C PHE A 58 -28.37 -34.76 -24.71
N GLN A 59 -28.92 -35.15 -25.86
CA GLN A 59 -29.59 -34.22 -26.78
C GLN A 59 -30.85 -33.65 -26.13
N ARG A 60 -31.64 -34.48 -25.44
CA ARG A 60 -32.82 -33.98 -24.71
C ARG A 60 -32.45 -32.97 -23.61
N ARG A 61 -31.33 -33.18 -22.90
CA ARG A 61 -30.81 -32.21 -21.92
C ARG A 61 -30.38 -30.92 -22.60
N LEU A 62 -29.67 -30.99 -23.74
CA LEU A 62 -29.32 -29.81 -24.54
C LEU A 62 -30.56 -29.02 -24.96
N ASP A 63 -31.62 -29.67 -25.43
CA ASP A 63 -32.85 -29.00 -25.87
C ASP A 63 -33.57 -28.27 -24.71
N LEU A 64 -33.61 -28.90 -23.53
CA LEU A 64 -34.19 -28.31 -22.32
C LEU A 64 -33.41 -27.07 -21.88
N ILE A 65 -32.07 -27.17 -21.85
CA ILE A 65 -31.19 -26.05 -21.52
C ILE A 65 -31.29 -24.95 -22.58
N HIS A 66 -31.31 -25.30 -23.87
CA HIS A 66 -31.44 -24.34 -24.95
C HIS A 66 -32.71 -23.51 -24.81
N SER A 67 -33.83 -24.17 -24.53
CA SER A 67 -35.13 -23.52 -24.32
C SER A 67 -35.10 -22.60 -23.09
N ALA A 68 -34.51 -23.05 -21.98
CA ALA A 68 -34.35 -22.24 -20.78
C ALA A 68 -33.42 -21.02 -21.01
N ALA A 69 -32.32 -21.21 -21.73
CA ALA A 69 -31.38 -20.15 -22.08
C ALA A 69 -32.01 -19.09 -22.99
N ILE A 70 -32.85 -19.49 -23.96
CA ILE A 70 -33.62 -18.55 -24.79
C ILE A 70 -34.56 -17.70 -23.93
N GLN A 71 -35.21 -18.30 -22.93
CA GLN A 71 -36.11 -17.55 -22.03
C GLN A 71 -35.32 -16.57 -21.16
N LEU A 72 -34.17 -16.97 -20.61
CA LEU A 72 -33.29 -16.09 -19.86
C LEU A 72 -32.76 -14.93 -20.71
N ASP A 73 -32.35 -15.20 -21.94
CA ASP A 73 -31.85 -14.20 -22.90
C ASP A 73 -32.96 -13.21 -23.31
N LYS A 74 -34.17 -13.71 -23.57
CA LYS A 74 -35.36 -12.88 -23.84
C LYS A 74 -35.71 -11.96 -22.66
N CYS A 75 -35.48 -12.43 -21.43
CA CYS A 75 -35.69 -11.65 -20.21
C CYS A 75 -34.50 -10.75 -19.85
N HIS A 76 -33.43 -10.76 -20.66
CA HIS A 76 -32.18 -10.03 -20.43
C HIS A 76 -31.42 -10.41 -19.15
N LEU A 77 -31.61 -11.64 -18.64
CA LEU A 77 -30.89 -12.15 -17.47
C LEU A 77 -29.51 -12.70 -17.85
N ILE A 78 -29.36 -13.22 -19.07
CA ILE A 78 -28.09 -13.65 -19.65
C ILE A 78 -27.95 -13.07 -21.06
N ARG A 79 -26.75 -13.10 -21.62
CA ARG A 79 -26.53 -13.03 -23.07
C ARG A 79 -26.14 -14.41 -23.56
N TYR A 80 -26.94 -14.97 -24.45
CA TYR A 80 -26.71 -16.32 -24.97
C TYR A 80 -26.29 -16.30 -26.44
N ASP A 81 -25.03 -16.65 -26.72
CA ASP A 81 -24.57 -16.84 -28.09
C ASP A 81 -24.92 -18.24 -28.58
N ARG A 82 -25.90 -18.31 -29.49
CA ARG A 82 -26.41 -19.56 -30.07
C ARG A 82 -25.38 -20.31 -30.91
N LYS A 83 -24.38 -19.62 -31.47
CA LYS A 83 -23.35 -20.25 -32.33
C LYS A 83 -22.31 -20.97 -31.50
N THR A 84 -21.77 -20.28 -30.49
CA THR A 84 -20.74 -20.84 -29.61
C THR A 84 -21.34 -21.68 -28.48
N GLY A 85 -22.62 -21.45 -28.15
CA GLY A 85 -23.28 -22.08 -27.02
C GLY A 85 -22.92 -21.45 -25.67
N ASN A 86 -22.23 -20.31 -25.66
CA ASN A 86 -21.74 -19.65 -24.45
C ASN A 86 -22.79 -18.73 -23.81
N PHE A 87 -22.78 -18.69 -22.48
CA PHE A 87 -23.56 -17.81 -21.64
C PHE A 87 -22.67 -16.72 -21.07
N GLN A 88 -23.19 -15.50 -21.04
CA GLN A 88 -22.64 -14.40 -20.27
C GLN A 88 -23.70 -13.93 -19.28
N GLY A 89 -23.43 -14.04 -17.98
CA GLY A 89 -24.32 -13.51 -16.95
C GLY A 89 -24.47 -11.99 -17.06
N THR A 90 -25.67 -11.48 -16.75
CA THR A 90 -25.91 -10.04 -16.60
C THR A 90 -26.19 -9.71 -15.14
N GLU A 91 -26.15 -8.42 -14.80
CA GLU A 91 -26.53 -7.96 -13.46
C GLU A 91 -27.99 -8.27 -13.10
N HIS A 92 -28.91 -8.21 -14.07
CA HIS A 92 -30.29 -8.64 -13.86
C HIS A 92 -30.38 -10.13 -13.47
N GLY A 93 -29.59 -10.98 -14.13
CA GLY A 93 -29.44 -12.39 -13.78
C GLY A 93 -28.91 -12.57 -12.36
N ARG A 94 -27.88 -11.81 -11.99
CA ARG A 94 -27.30 -11.82 -10.63
C ARG A 94 -28.33 -11.44 -9.57
N ILE A 95 -29.04 -10.32 -9.77
CA ILE A 95 -30.07 -9.84 -8.84
C ILE A 95 -31.18 -10.89 -8.72
N ALA A 96 -31.64 -11.46 -9.84
CA ALA A 96 -32.65 -12.53 -9.83
C ALA A 96 -32.21 -13.72 -8.96
N SER A 97 -30.96 -14.17 -9.13
CA SER A 97 -30.40 -15.28 -8.38
C SER A 97 -30.23 -14.96 -6.88
N HIS A 98 -29.60 -13.84 -6.55
CA HIS A 98 -29.27 -13.45 -5.17
C HIS A 98 -30.52 -13.22 -4.31
N TYR A 99 -31.55 -12.59 -4.89
CA TYR A 99 -32.80 -12.30 -4.17
C TYR A 99 -33.89 -13.35 -4.42
N TYR A 100 -33.55 -14.46 -5.08
CA TYR A 100 -34.48 -15.57 -5.34
C TYR A 100 -35.78 -15.10 -6.01
N CYS A 101 -35.62 -14.23 -7.00
CA CYS A 101 -36.70 -13.68 -7.81
C CYS A 101 -36.81 -14.46 -9.12
N THR A 102 -38.04 -14.66 -9.57
CA THR A 102 -38.30 -15.31 -10.86
C THR A 102 -37.84 -14.43 -12.03
N HIS A 103 -37.42 -15.07 -13.13
CA HIS A 103 -37.01 -14.35 -14.35
C HIS A 103 -38.10 -13.43 -14.91
N GLU A 104 -39.38 -13.80 -14.79
CA GLU A 104 -40.52 -13.00 -15.24
C GLU A 104 -40.68 -11.71 -14.42
N THR A 105 -40.51 -11.78 -13.10
CA THR A 105 -40.59 -10.60 -12.22
C THR A 105 -39.49 -9.60 -12.52
N ILE A 106 -38.25 -10.07 -12.69
CA ILE A 106 -37.12 -9.19 -13.01
C ILE A 106 -37.28 -8.57 -14.41
N ALA A 107 -37.78 -9.33 -15.39
CA ALA A 107 -38.09 -8.79 -16.71
C ALA A 107 -39.16 -7.69 -16.63
N MET A 108 -40.19 -7.89 -15.81
CA MET A 108 -41.24 -6.90 -15.59
C MET A 108 -40.69 -5.64 -14.89
N TYR A 109 -39.89 -5.79 -13.84
CA TYR A 109 -39.22 -4.66 -13.19
C TYR A 109 -38.31 -3.90 -14.15
N ASN A 110 -37.54 -4.59 -14.97
CA ASN A 110 -36.65 -3.99 -15.97
C ASN A 110 -37.43 -3.08 -16.94
N GLN A 111 -38.67 -3.45 -17.29
CA GLN A 111 -39.56 -2.70 -18.18
C GLN A 111 -40.30 -1.54 -17.47
N LEU A 112 -40.78 -1.75 -16.23
CA LEU A 112 -41.62 -0.78 -15.54
C LEU A 112 -40.84 0.26 -14.73
N LEU A 113 -39.66 -0.09 -14.22
CA LEU A 113 -38.84 0.82 -13.42
C LEU A 113 -38.31 1.97 -14.28
N LYS A 114 -38.56 3.20 -13.82
CA LYS A 114 -38.14 4.48 -14.42
C LYS A 114 -37.62 5.41 -13.31
N PRO A 115 -36.75 6.39 -13.62
CA PRO A 115 -36.17 7.26 -12.59
C PRO A 115 -37.23 8.12 -11.87
N THR A 116 -38.27 8.57 -12.59
CA THR A 116 -39.28 9.51 -12.09
C THR A 116 -40.43 8.84 -11.29
N LEU A 117 -40.26 7.61 -10.82
CA LEU A 117 -41.36 6.88 -10.17
C LEU A 117 -41.67 7.43 -8.78
N SER A 118 -42.97 7.53 -8.49
CA SER A 118 -43.48 7.86 -7.17
C SER A 118 -43.57 6.61 -6.28
N GLU A 119 -43.75 6.81 -4.97
CA GLU A 119 -44.03 5.69 -4.05
C GLU A 119 -45.31 4.93 -4.46
N ILE A 120 -46.33 5.65 -4.96
CA ILE A 120 -47.57 5.04 -5.48
C ILE A 120 -47.25 4.03 -6.58
N ASP A 121 -46.38 4.42 -7.51
CA ASP A 121 -46.01 3.54 -8.62
C ASP A 121 -45.11 2.39 -8.16
N LEU A 122 -44.27 2.58 -7.14
CA LEU A 122 -43.44 1.51 -6.56
C LEU A 122 -44.30 0.40 -5.92
N PHE A 123 -45.31 0.77 -5.13
CA PHE A 123 -46.23 -0.21 -4.53
C PHE A 123 -47.00 -0.99 -5.60
N ARG A 124 -47.40 -0.32 -6.68
CA ARG A 124 -48.02 -0.93 -7.86
C ARG A 124 -47.06 -1.88 -8.60
N ILE A 125 -45.81 -1.48 -8.84
CA ILE A 125 -44.83 -2.34 -9.52
C ILE A 125 -44.57 -3.59 -8.67
N PHE A 126 -44.45 -3.42 -7.36
CA PHE A 126 -44.33 -4.52 -6.42
C PHE A 126 -45.54 -5.48 -6.49
N SER A 127 -46.77 -4.98 -6.53
CA SER A 127 -47.97 -5.83 -6.59
C SER A 127 -48.13 -6.60 -7.91
N LEU A 128 -47.45 -6.18 -8.98
CA LEU A 128 -47.43 -6.87 -10.27
C LEU A 128 -46.43 -8.03 -10.35
N SER A 129 -45.68 -8.31 -9.27
CA SER A 129 -44.71 -9.41 -9.20
C SER A 129 -45.34 -10.76 -9.54
N SER A 130 -44.65 -11.58 -10.34
CA SER A 130 -45.17 -12.88 -10.78
C SER A 130 -45.29 -13.89 -9.63
N GLU A 131 -44.57 -13.67 -8.53
CA GLU A 131 -44.73 -14.37 -7.26
C GLU A 131 -46.17 -14.29 -6.74
N PHE A 132 -46.91 -13.25 -7.10
CA PHE A 132 -48.29 -13.03 -6.65
C PHE A 132 -49.34 -13.43 -7.69
N ARG A 133 -48.96 -14.08 -8.80
CA ARG A 133 -49.86 -14.43 -9.91
C ARG A 133 -51.10 -15.25 -9.49
N HIS A 134 -51.02 -15.99 -8.39
CA HIS A 134 -52.11 -16.83 -7.90
C HIS A 134 -53.00 -16.16 -6.83
N ILE A 135 -52.69 -14.93 -6.42
CA ILE A 135 -53.53 -14.17 -5.51
C ILE A 135 -54.73 -13.63 -6.30
N THR A 136 -55.93 -13.82 -5.77
CA THR A 136 -57.18 -13.31 -6.35
C THR A 136 -57.97 -12.54 -5.30
N VAL A 137 -58.85 -11.66 -5.75
CA VAL A 137 -59.82 -10.96 -4.89
C VAL A 137 -61.08 -11.82 -4.77
N ARG A 138 -61.48 -12.16 -3.55
CA ARG A 138 -62.70 -12.93 -3.24
C ARG A 138 -63.83 -11.97 -2.85
N GLU A 139 -65.09 -12.34 -3.08
CA GLU A 139 -66.23 -11.43 -2.81
C GLU A 139 -66.39 -11.15 -1.31
N GLU A 140 -66.15 -12.15 -0.45
CA GLU A 140 -66.30 -12.05 1.00
C GLU A 140 -65.31 -11.08 1.68
N GLU A 141 -64.18 -10.78 1.02
CA GLU A 141 -63.13 -9.89 1.55
C GLU A 141 -63.21 -8.45 0.99
N LYS A 142 -64.02 -8.19 -0.04
CA LYS A 142 -64.09 -6.85 -0.68
C LYS A 142 -64.52 -5.75 0.28
N ILE A 143 -65.47 -6.04 1.18
CA ILE A 143 -65.95 -5.05 2.16
C ILE A 143 -64.83 -4.67 3.13
N GLU A 144 -64.02 -5.64 3.56
CA GLU A 144 -62.89 -5.39 4.45
C GLU A 144 -61.77 -4.65 3.71
N LEU A 145 -61.46 -5.07 2.47
CA LEU A 145 -60.48 -4.40 1.61
C LEU A 145 -60.86 -2.94 1.32
N GLN A 146 -62.14 -2.63 1.11
CA GLN A 146 -62.61 -1.26 0.88
C GLN A 146 -62.35 -0.38 2.12
N LYS A 147 -62.64 -0.91 3.32
CA LYS A 147 -62.34 -0.20 4.58
C LYS A 147 -60.85 0.02 4.79
N LEU A 148 -60.00 -0.90 4.34
CA LEU A 148 -58.55 -0.74 4.41
C LEU A 148 -58.05 0.27 3.38
N LEU A 149 -58.60 0.26 2.17
CA LEU A 149 -58.27 1.19 1.09
C LEU A 149 -58.45 2.66 1.52
N GLU A 150 -59.47 2.95 2.34
CA GLU A 150 -59.71 4.28 2.91
C GLU A 150 -58.72 4.69 4.03
N ARG A 151 -57.97 3.72 4.58
CA ARG A 151 -57.10 3.90 5.74
C ARG A 151 -55.61 3.81 5.43
N VAL A 152 -55.25 3.29 4.26
CA VAL A 152 -53.85 3.17 3.84
C VAL A 152 -53.28 4.55 3.45
N PRO A 153 -52.02 4.85 3.81
CA PRO A 153 -51.46 6.19 3.62
C PRO A 153 -51.06 6.50 2.17
N ILE A 154 -50.71 5.48 1.37
CA ILE A 154 -50.30 5.65 -0.03
C ILE A 154 -51.50 5.30 -0.94
N PRO A 155 -51.94 6.23 -1.81
CA PRO A 155 -53.06 5.99 -2.72
C PRO A 155 -52.83 4.77 -3.64
N VAL A 156 -53.89 4.00 -3.87
CA VAL A 156 -53.90 2.86 -4.81
C VAL A 156 -54.73 3.25 -6.03
N LYS A 157 -54.16 3.11 -7.23
CA LYS A 157 -54.80 3.57 -8.49
C LYS A 157 -55.71 2.50 -9.10
N GLU A 158 -55.43 1.23 -8.80
CA GLU A 158 -56.13 0.06 -9.31
C GLU A 158 -57.53 -0.09 -8.71
N SER A 159 -58.43 -0.74 -9.46
CA SER A 159 -59.75 -1.11 -8.93
C SER A 159 -59.62 -2.18 -7.84
N ILE A 160 -60.51 -2.16 -6.85
CA ILE A 160 -60.54 -3.16 -5.77
C ILE A 160 -60.73 -4.60 -6.28
N ASP A 161 -61.31 -4.77 -7.48
CA ASP A 161 -61.47 -6.07 -8.12
C ASP A 161 -60.15 -6.65 -8.66
N GLU A 162 -59.12 -5.82 -8.80
CA GLU A 162 -57.82 -6.26 -9.28
C GLU A 162 -56.98 -6.86 -8.14
N PRO A 163 -56.33 -8.02 -8.36
CA PRO A 163 -55.41 -8.60 -7.36
C PRO A 163 -54.28 -7.65 -6.95
N SER A 164 -53.86 -6.78 -7.88
CA SER A 164 -52.84 -5.76 -7.65
C SER A 164 -53.24 -4.82 -6.50
N ALA A 165 -54.49 -4.35 -6.47
CA ALA A 165 -55.01 -3.49 -5.42
C ALA A 165 -54.99 -4.21 -4.06
N LYS A 166 -55.45 -5.47 -4.02
CA LYS A 166 -55.41 -6.30 -2.81
C LYS A 166 -53.98 -6.44 -2.25
N ILE A 167 -53.01 -6.80 -3.08
CA ILE A 167 -51.61 -6.99 -2.64
C ILE A 167 -51.02 -5.68 -2.11
N ASN A 168 -51.28 -4.57 -2.80
CA ASN A 168 -50.82 -3.24 -2.42
C ASN A 168 -51.37 -2.84 -1.04
N VAL A 169 -52.70 -2.94 -0.86
CA VAL A 169 -53.37 -2.64 0.42
C VAL A 169 -52.86 -3.53 1.54
N LEU A 170 -52.67 -4.84 1.29
CA LEU A 170 -52.16 -5.77 2.30
C LEU A 170 -50.73 -5.40 2.76
N LEU A 171 -49.86 -4.99 1.85
CA LEU A 171 -48.51 -4.54 2.23
C LEU A 171 -48.57 -3.26 3.09
N GLN A 172 -49.40 -2.30 2.71
CA GLN A 172 -49.56 -1.07 3.47
C GLN A 172 -50.22 -1.30 4.85
N ALA A 173 -51.19 -2.21 4.93
CA ALA A 173 -51.83 -2.63 6.17
C ALA A 173 -50.82 -3.28 7.13
N TYR A 174 -49.90 -4.08 6.59
CA TYR A 174 -48.81 -4.68 7.35
C TYR A 174 -47.84 -3.64 7.93
N ILE A 175 -47.38 -2.67 7.13
CA ILE A 175 -46.49 -1.60 7.59
C ILE A 175 -47.20 -0.72 8.64
N SER A 176 -48.50 -0.48 8.45
CA SER A 176 -49.35 0.28 9.37
C SER A 176 -49.78 -0.49 10.62
N GLN A 177 -49.44 -1.78 10.73
CA GLN A 177 -49.86 -2.68 11.82
C GLN A 177 -51.39 -2.74 12.01
N LEU A 178 -52.14 -2.68 10.91
CA LEU A 178 -53.60 -2.81 10.96
C LEU A 178 -54.00 -4.27 11.25
N LYS A 179 -55.07 -4.45 12.01
CA LYS A 179 -55.67 -5.75 12.27
C LYS A 179 -56.65 -6.11 11.14
N LEU A 180 -56.63 -7.37 10.73
CA LEU A 180 -57.51 -7.95 9.73
C LEU A 180 -58.44 -8.96 10.42
N ASP A 181 -59.71 -8.97 10.04
CA ASP A 181 -60.73 -9.87 10.60
C ASP A 181 -60.79 -11.18 9.79
N GLY A 182 -60.59 -11.12 8.47
CA GLY A 182 -60.61 -12.29 7.59
C GLY A 182 -59.35 -13.17 7.68
N PHE A 183 -59.51 -14.46 7.98
CA PHE A 183 -58.41 -15.44 7.97
C PHE A 183 -57.71 -15.54 6.61
N ALA A 184 -58.51 -15.53 5.53
CA ALA A 184 -58.05 -15.50 4.14
C ALA A 184 -57.08 -14.34 3.86
N LEU A 185 -57.49 -13.12 4.23
CA LEU A 185 -56.68 -11.91 4.06
C LEU A 185 -55.41 -11.93 4.91
N MET A 186 -55.47 -12.47 6.13
CA MET A 186 -54.29 -12.62 6.97
C MET A 186 -53.27 -13.58 6.35
N ALA A 187 -53.71 -14.72 5.80
CA ALA A 187 -52.83 -15.67 5.13
C ALA A 187 -52.17 -15.03 3.89
N ASP A 188 -52.96 -14.32 3.08
CA ASP A 188 -52.45 -13.60 1.90
C ASP A 188 -51.47 -12.48 2.31
N MET A 189 -51.75 -11.73 3.38
CA MET A 189 -50.84 -10.70 3.92
C MET A 189 -49.51 -11.30 4.36
N VAL A 190 -49.51 -12.44 5.05
CA VAL A 190 -48.28 -13.13 5.47
C VAL A 190 -47.48 -13.56 4.24
N TYR A 191 -48.11 -14.12 3.22
CA TYR A 191 -47.43 -14.53 1.99
C TYR A 191 -46.81 -13.34 1.23
N VAL A 192 -47.57 -12.25 1.07
CA VAL A 192 -47.09 -11.01 0.44
C VAL A 192 -45.89 -10.45 1.19
N THR A 193 -45.97 -10.37 2.52
CA THR A 193 -44.94 -9.71 3.35
C THR A 193 -43.66 -10.53 3.51
N GLN A 194 -43.77 -11.87 3.58
CA GLN A 194 -42.61 -12.76 3.51
C GLN A 194 -41.87 -12.64 2.17
N SER A 195 -42.59 -12.30 1.10
CA SER A 195 -41.99 -12.04 -0.21
C SER A 195 -41.53 -10.59 -0.40
N ALA A 196 -42.12 -9.65 0.33
CA ALA A 196 -41.85 -8.23 0.19
C ALA A 196 -40.39 -7.86 0.45
N GLY A 197 -39.77 -8.45 1.48
CA GLY A 197 -38.37 -8.17 1.82
C GLY A 197 -37.41 -8.45 0.65
N ARG A 198 -37.46 -9.65 0.06
CA ARG A 198 -36.55 -10.02 -1.05
C ARG A 198 -36.88 -9.28 -2.34
N LEU A 199 -38.16 -9.09 -2.65
CA LEU A 199 -38.61 -8.41 -3.87
C LEU A 199 -38.28 -6.91 -3.84
N MET A 200 -38.50 -6.23 -2.71
CA MET A 200 -38.16 -4.82 -2.57
C MET A 200 -36.65 -4.61 -2.58
N ARG A 201 -35.87 -5.52 -1.98
CA ARG A 201 -34.41 -5.48 -2.08
C ARG A 201 -33.89 -5.74 -3.51
N ALA A 202 -34.56 -6.59 -4.28
CA ALA A 202 -34.24 -6.77 -5.70
C ALA A 202 -34.52 -5.49 -6.51
N ILE A 203 -35.65 -4.81 -6.26
CA ILE A 203 -35.95 -3.50 -6.87
C ILE A 203 -34.87 -2.49 -6.48
N TYR A 204 -34.55 -2.38 -5.19
CA TYR A 204 -33.50 -1.49 -4.69
C TYR A 204 -32.17 -1.70 -5.41
N GLU A 205 -31.70 -2.95 -5.50
CA GLU A 205 -30.42 -3.27 -6.13
C GLU A 205 -30.41 -2.94 -7.64
N MET A 206 -31.53 -3.18 -8.35
CA MET A 206 -31.67 -2.80 -9.77
C MET A 206 -31.60 -1.28 -9.97
N VAL A 207 -32.24 -0.54 -9.06
CA VAL A 207 -32.30 0.92 -9.12
C VAL A 207 -30.96 1.55 -8.72
N LEU A 208 -30.27 0.98 -7.73
CA LEU A 208 -28.92 1.35 -7.31
C LEU A 208 -27.92 1.18 -8.46
N GLN A 209 -27.98 0.03 -9.14
CA GLN A 209 -27.10 -0.27 -10.27
C GLN A 209 -27.33 0.67 -11.47
N ARG A 210 -28.57 1.14 -11.66
CA ARG A 210 -28.91 2.14 -12.69
C ARG A 210 -28.56 3.58 -12.28
N GLY A 211 -28.25 3.80 -11.00
CA GLY A 211 -27.83 5.08 -10.47
C GLY A 211 -28.95 6.11 -10.33
N TRP A 212 -30.17 5.70 -9.99
CA TRP A 212 -31.31 6.63 -9.83
C TRP A 212 -31.52 7.03 -8.36
N ALA A 213 -30.89 8.12 -7.93
CA ALA A 213 -30.73 8.50 -6.52
C ALA A 213 -32.06 8.57 -5.75
N GLN A 214 -33.04 9.35 -6.21
CA GLN A 214 -34.34 9.46 -5.52
C GLN A 214 -35.06 8.12 -5.35
N LEU A 215 -34.93 7.23 -6.34
CA LEU A 215 -35.61 5.94 -6.30
C LEU A 215 -34.85 4.94 -5.42
N VAL A 216 -33.52 5.04 -5.34
CA VAL A 216 -32.69 4.31 -4.36
C VAL A 216 -33.15 4.64 -2.94
N GLU A 217 -33.30 5.93 -2.63
CA GLU A 217 -33.78 6.39 -1.31
C GLU A 217 -35.16 5.81 -0.97
N LYS A 218 -36.13 5.95 -1.89
CA LYS A 218 -37.49 5.45 -1.70
C LYS A 218 -37.53 3.93 -1.52
N THR A 219 -36.80 3.19 -2.35
CA THR A 219 -36.81 1.70 -2.32
C THR A 219 -36.06 1.15 -1.10
N LEU A 220 -34.96 1.79 -0.69
CA LEU A 220 -34.26 1.47 0.55
C LEU A 220 -35.14 1.78 1.77
N GLY A 221 -35.76 2.96 1.77
CA GLY A 221 -36.72 3.40 2.77
C GLY A 221 -37.85 2.38 2.92
N LEU A 222 -38.49 2.00 1.81
CA LEU A 222 -39.55 1.00 1.80
C LEU A 222 -39.07 -0.38 2.28
N SER A 223 -37.86 -0.80 1.90
CA SER A 223 -37.28 -2.04 2.43
C SER A 223 -37.12 -2.01 3.95
N LYS A 224 -36.71 -0.87 4.53
CA LYS A 224 -36.62 -0.70 5.98
C LYS A 224 -37.99 -0.67 6.64
N MET A 225 -38.97 0.01 6.02
CA MET A 225 -40.35 0.07 6.53
C MET A 225 -41.00 -1.31 6.60
N ILE A 226 -40.73 -2.17 5.60
CA ILE A 226 -41.16 -3.57 5.58
C ILE A 226 -40.48 -4.38 6.70
N ASP A 227 -39.17 -4.24 6.88
CA ASP A 227 -38.43 -4.96 7.94
C ASP A 227 -38.86 -4.53 9.35
N LYS A 228 -38.98 -3.22 9.58
CA LYS A 228 -39.31 -2.64 10.90
C LYS A 228 -40.81 -2.59 11.20
N ARG A 229 -41.69 -2.89 10.24
CA ARG A 229 -43.15 -2.74 10.34
C ARG A 229 -43.57 -1.36 10.86
N MET A 230 -43.03 -0.31 10.26
CA MET A 230 -43.39 1.06 10.60
C MET A 230 -43.11 1.99 9.43
N TRP A 231 -43.80 3.12 9.39
CA TRP A 231 -43.54 4.17 8.40
C TRP A 231 -42.38 5.06 8.83
N GLN A 232 -41.67 5.67 7.87
CA GLN A 232 -40.59 6.63 8.13
C GLN A 232 -41.05 7.87 8.91
N SER A 233 -42.33 8.25 8.78
CA SER A 233 -42.93 9.37 9.52
C SER A 233 -43.15 9.08 11.01
N MET A 234 -43.02 7.82 11.45
CA MET A 234 -43.16 7.45 12.86
C MET A 234 -41.84 7.65 13.62
N CYS A 235 -41.93 7.78 14.94
CA CYS A 235 -40.75 8.03 15.78
C CYS A 235 -39.75 6.85 15.72
N PRO A 236 -38.45 7.10 15.45
CA PRO A 236 -37.41 6.06 15.36
C PRO A 236 -37.28 5.20 16.62
N LEU A 237 -37.69 5.73 17.78
CA LEU A 237 -37.70 5.01 19.06
C LEU A 237 -38.59 3.76 19.05
N ARG A 238 -39.52 3.62 18.09
CA ARG A 238 -40.31 2.39 17.88
C ARG A 238 -39.45 1.17 17.56
N GLN A 239 -38.25 1.37 17.03
CA GLN A 239 -37.30 0.30 16.77
C GLN A 239 -36.82 -0.36 18.07
N PHE A 240 -36.99 0.30 19.23
CA PHE A 240 -36.69 -0.25 20.56
C PHE A 240 -37.96 -0.76 21.26
N LYS A 241 -38.11 -2.09 21.32
CA LYS A 241 -39.27 -2.75 21.97
C LYS A 241 -39.41 -2.51 23.48
N LYS A 242 -38.42 -1.91 24.13
CA LYS A 242 -38.40 -1.66 25.58
C LYS A 242 -39.08 -0.35 25.98
N ILE A 243 -39.40 0.53 25.03
CA ILE A 243 -40.09 1.80 25.31
C ILE A 243 -41.61 1.56 25.16
N PRO A 244 -42.43 1.91 26.17
CA PRO A 244 -43.89 1.81 26.07
C PRO A 244 -44.45 2.63 24.91
N GLU A 245 -45.37 2.05 24.13
CA GLU A 245 -46.02 2.74 23.00
C GLU A 245 -46.73 4.04 23.40
N GLU A 246 -47.29 4.12 24.60
CA GLU A 246 -47.96 5.33 25.09
C GLU A 246 -46.99 6.53 25.15
N ILE A 247 -45.74 6.27 25.54
CA ILE A 247 -44.70 7.29 25.62
C ILE A 247 -44.29 7.72 24.21
N ILE A 248 -44.12 6.76 23.30
CA ILE A 248 -43.79 7.06 21.90
C ILE A 248 -44.88 7.91 21.24
N ARG A 249 -46.17 7.58 21.46
CA ARG A 249 -47.29 8.39 20.95
C ARG A 249 -47.30 9.80 21.54
N LYS A 250 -46.89 9.99 22.80
CA LYS A 250 -46.71 11.32 23.40
C LYS A 250 -45.60 12.11 22.70
N ILE A 251 -44.49 11.45 22.35
CA ILE A 251 -43.38 12.06 21.59
C ILE A 251 -43.84 12.46 20.19
N GLU A 252 -44.50 11.55 19.46
CA GLU A 252 -45.02 11.81 18.11
C GLU A 252 -46.02 12.97 18.10
N LYS A 253 -46.88 13.08 19.13
CA LYS A 253 -47.84 14.20 19.25
C LYS A 253 -47.18 15.57 19.38
N LYS A 254 -45.90 15.65 19.79
CA LYS A 254 -45.17 16.92 19.94
C LYS A 254 -44.63 17.46 18.62
N ASN A 255 -44.55 16.65 17.56
CA ASN A 255 -44.01 17.04 16.24
C ASN A 255 -42.65 17.76 16.31
N ILE A 256 -41.75 17.28 17.18
CA ILE A 256 -40.35 17.75 17.23
C ILE A 256 -39.54 16.94 16.22
N THR A 257 -38.68 17.61 15.46
CA THR A 257 -37.78 16.95 14.50
C THR A 257 -36.82 16.02 15.21
N TRP A 258 -36.48 14.88 14.59
CA TRP A 258 -35.66 13.85 15.23
C TRP A 258 -34.30 14.39 15.70
N ASP A 259 -33.66 15.25 14.92
CA ASP A 259 -32.32 15.76 15.22
C ASP A 259 -32.26 16.59 16.50
N ARG A 260 -33.35 17.31 16.84
CA ARG A 260 -33.42 18.11 18.07
C ARG A 260 -33.40 17.27 19.34
N PHE A 261 -33.67 15.97 19.26
CA PHE A 261 -33.59 15.10 20.44
C PHE A 261 -32.15 14.85 20.91
N TYR A 262 -31.15 15.05 20.05
CA TYR A 262 -29.73 14.95 20.44
C TYR A 262 -29.26 16.15 21.25
N ASP A 263 -29.89 17.32 21.08
CA ASP A 263 -29.55 18.55 21.82
C ASP A 263 -30.15 18.60 23.24
N LEU A 264 -31.11 17.70 23.54
CA LEU A 264 -31.87 17.73 24.79
C LEU A 264 -31.27 16.83 25.86
N ASP A 265 -31.22 17.34 27.09
CA ASP A 265 -30.78 16.56 28.24
C ASP A 265 -31.84 15.53 28.68
N ALA A 266 -31.40 14.49 29.39
CA ALA A 266 -32.29 13.45 29.92
C ALA A 266 -33.43 14.00 30.81
N HIS A 267 -33.20 15.13 31.49
CA HIS A 267 -34.21 15.81 32.29
C HIS A 267 -35.26 16.49 31.40
N GLU A 268 -34.82 17.26 30.42
CA GLU A 268 -35.68 17.99 29.48
C GLU A 268 -36.54 17.04 28.64
N ILE A 269 -35.96 15.92 28.18
CA ILE A 269 -36.71 14.86 27.51
C ILE A 269 -37.79 14.30 28.45
N GLY A 270 -37.45 14.06 29.71
CA GLY A 270 -38.38 13.58 30.73
C GLY A 270 -39.54 14.54 30.99
N GLU A 271 -39.28 15.85 31.03
CA GLU A 271 -40.31 16.88 31.13
C GLU A 271 -41.16 16.97 29.87
N LEU A 272 -40.54 16.89 28.69
CA LEU A 272 -41.20 16.95 27.40
C LEU A 272 -42.30 15.88 27.26
N VAL A 273 -42.01 14.64 27.68
CA VAL A 273 -42.99 13.54 27.69
C VAL A 273 -43.87 13.49 28.95
N ARG A 274 -43.68 14.43 29.89
CA ARG A 274 -44.32 14.47 31.21
C ARG A 274 -44.13 13.16 32.00
N ALA A 275 -42.95 12.57 31.87
CA ALA A 275 -42.56 11.31 32.49
C ALA A 275 -41.06 11.34 32.86
N PRO A 276 -40.65 12.11 33.90
CA PRO A 276 -39.25 12.33 34.23
C PRO A 276 -38.47 11.05 34.55
N LYS A 277 -39.15 10.02 35.09
CA LYS A 277 -38.55 8.70 35.37
C LYS A 277 -38.07 7.97 34.11
N VAL A 278 -38.66 8.26 32.95
CA VAL A 278 -38.35 7.59 31.68
C VAL A 278 -37.40 8.41 30.81
N GLY A 279 -37.18 9.69 31.13
CA GLY A 279 -36.29 10.60 30.40
C GLY A 279 -34.88 10.03 30.20
N LYS A 280 -34.27 9.47 31.27
CA LYS A 280 -32.95 8.81 31.19
C LYS A 280 -32.93 7.61 30.21
N THR A 281 -34.01 6.83 30.19
CA THR A 281 -34.13 5.67 29.31
C THR A 281 -34.26 6.11 27.86
N ILE A 282 -35.07 7.15 27.59
CA ILE A 282 -35.24 7.71 26.24
C ILE A 282 -33.93 8.32 25.74
N TYR A 283 -33.27 9.13 26.58
CA TYR A 283 -31.96 9.73 26.29
C TYR A 283 -30.94 8.65 25.88
N LYS A 284 -30.87 7.55 26.64
CA LYS A 284 -30.00 6.41 26.31
C LYS A 284 -30.32 5.81 24.94
N TYR A 285 -31.59 5.61 24.60
CA TYR A 285 -31.96 5.03 23.31
C TYR A 285 -31.76 5.97 22.13
N ILE A 286 -31.88 7.28 22.32
CA ILE A 286 -31.54 8.28 21.29
C ILE A 286 -30.07 8.12 20.89
N HIS A 287 -29.17 8.04 21.89
CA HIS A 287 -27.74 7.83 21.69
C HIS A 287 -27.37 6.40 21.25
N HIS A 288 -28.33 5.48 21.18
CA HIS A 288 -28.15 4.15 20.58
C HIS A 288 -28.67 4.09 19.14
N VAL A 289 -29.32 5.14 18.61
CA VAL A 289 -29.61 5.16 17.17
C VAL A 289 -28.31 5.49 16.45
N PRO A 290 -27.86 4.67 15.48
CA PRO A 290 -26.60 4.93 14.80
C PRO A 290 -26.62 6.29 14.10
N LYS A 291 -25.65 7.13 14.43
CA LYS A 291 -25.42 8.45 13.83
C LYS A 291 -23.95 8.55 13.46
N LEU A 292 -23.68 9.11 12.28
CA LEU A 292 -22.33 9.28 11.77
C LEU A 292 -22.14 10.76 11.44
N GLU A 293 -21.03 11.33 11.87
CA GLU A 293 -20.57 12.64 11.44
C GLU A 293 -19.65 12.49 10.22
N LEU A 294 -19.78 13.41 9.27
CA LEU A 294 -19.10 13.36 7.99
C LEU A 294 -18.29 14.64 7.79
N SER A 295 -17.00 14.49 7.53
CA SER A 295 -16.13 15.56 7.06
C SER A 295 -15.63 15.21 5.66
N VAL A 296 -15.56 16.21 4.77
CA VAL A 296 -15.25 15.99 3.35
C VAL A 296 -14.13 16.91 2.93
N HIS A 297 -13.07 16.34 2.36
CA HIS A 297 -12.02 17.05 1.67
C HIS A 297 -12.06 16.71 0.17
N VAL A 298 -12.01 17.73 -0.68
CA VAL A 298 -12.17 17.59 -2.13
C VAL A 298 -10.92 18.07 -2.83
N LEU A 299 -10.32 17.15 -3.59
CA LEU A 299 -9.08 17.36 -4.32
C LEU A 299 -9.37 17.24 -5.83
N PRO A 300 -9.31 18.34 -6.60
CA PRO A 300 -9.40 18.22 -8.05
C PRO A 300 -8.18 17.49 -8.62
N ILE A 301 -8.42 16.43 -9.39
CA ILE A 301 -7.35 15.60 -10.00
C ILE A 301 -7.20 15.95 -11.48
N THR A 302 -8.33 16.08 -12.18
CA THR A 302 -8.39 16.60 -13.54
C THR A 302 -9.61 17.50 -13.67
N ARG A 303 -9.78 18.16 -14.81
CA ARG A 303 -11.01 18.90 -15.13
C ARG A 303 -12.29 18.07 -15.07
N SER A 304 -12.18 16.74 -15.12
CA SER A 304 -13.33 15.84 -15.18
C SER A 304 -13.35 14.80 -14.06
N THR A 305 -12.45 14.91 -13.07
CA THR A 305 -12.42 14.01 -11.91
C THR A 305 -12.02 14.77 -10.66
N LEU A 306 -12.78 14.61 -9.59
CA LEU A 306 -12.37 14.96 -8.23
C LEU A 306 -12.07 13.69 -7.46
N LYS A 307 -11.05 13.76 -6.62
CA LYS A 307 -10.85 12.83 -5.51
C LYS A 307 -11.57 13.41 -4.31
N VAL A 308 -12.35 12.57 -3.65
CA VAL A 308 -13.08 12.91 -2.43
C VAL A 308 -12.51 12.04 -1.32
N GLU A 309 -12.04 12.69 -0.26
CA GLU A 309 -11.64 12.04 0.99
C GLU A 309 -12.74 12.30 2.01
N LEU A 310 -13.48 11.25 2.35
CA LEU A 310 -14.58 11.27 3.31
C LEU A 310 -14.08 10.70 4.63
N THR A 311 -14.11 11.51 5.68
CA THR A 311 -13.89 11.05 7.07
C THR A 311 -15.23 10.79 7.71
N ILE A 312 -15.42 9.57 8.20
CA ILE A 312 -16.64 9.12 8.88
C ILE A 312 -16.31 8.89 10.35
N THR A 313 -16.95 9.66 11.22
CA THR A 313 -16.78 9.58 12.67
C THR A 313 -18.06 9.03 13.30
N PRO A 314 -18.03 7.86 13.96
CA PRO A 314 -19.21 7.33 14.64
C PRO A 314 -19.59 8.19 15.85
N ASP A 315 -20.83 8.73 15.86
CA ASP A 315 -21.37 9.57 16.93
C ASP A 315 -22.58 8.88 17.60
N PHE A 316 -22.36 7.67 18.13
CA PHE A 316 -23.37 6.93 18.88
C PHE A 316 -22.75 5.92 19.84
N GLN A 317 -23.50 5.52 20.87
CA GLN A 317 -23.09 4.51 21.83
C GLN A 317 -23.42 3.11 21.34
N TRP A 318 -22.39 2.28 21.16
CA TRP A 318 -22.56 0.88 20.79
C TRP A 318 -23.17 0.03 21.92
N ASP A 319 -24.10 -0.85 21.57
CA ASP A 319 -24.67 -1.89 22.44
C ASP A 319 -24.81 -3.19 21.63
N ASP A 320 -24.11 -4.24 22.05
CA ASP A 320 -24.06 -5.55 21.37
C ASP A 320 -25.44 -6.19 21.18
N LYS A 321 -26.39 -5.94 22.10
CA LYS A 321 -27.72 -6.54 22.03
C LYS A 321 -28.60 -5.85 20.99
N ILE A 322 -28.27 -4.60 20.66
CA ILE A 322 -29.01 -3.76 19.72
C ILE A 322 -28.37 -3.84 18.33
N HIS A 323 -27.06 -3.60 18.27
CA HIS A 323 -26.30 -3.43 17.02
C HIS A 323 -25.65 -4.73 16.52
N GLY A 324 -25.43 -5.69 17.41
CA GLY A 324 -24.68 -6.90 17.09
C GLY A 324 -23.19 -6.63 16.91
N MET A 325 -22.58 -7.24 15.88
CA MET A 325 -21.14 -7.20 15.63
C MET A 325 -20.72 -6.15 14.61
N ALA A 326 -21.65 -5.70 13.76
CA ALA A 326 -21.39 -4.73 12.71
C ALA A 326 -22.67 -4.03 12.25
N GLU A 327 -22.55 -2.75 11.92
CA GLU A 327 -23.61 -1.90 11.40
C GLU A 327 -23.32 -1.48 9.94
N PRO A 328 -24.19 -1.83 8.99
CA PRO A 328 -24.00 -1.53 7.58
C PRO A 328 -24.59 -0.17 7.17
N PHE A 329 -23.86 0.52 6.29
CA PHE A 329 -24.22 1.81 5.70
C PHE A 329 -23.93 1.84 4.20
N TRP A 330 -24.65 2.71 3.49
CA TRP A 330 -24.40 3.05 2.10
C TRP A 330 -23.88 4.48 2.03
N ILE A 331 -22.74 4.66 1.36
CA ILE A 331 -22.23 5.97 0.96
C ILE A 331 -22.74 6.20 -0.46
N LEU A 332 -23.53 7.23 -0.65
CA LEU A 332 -24.14 7.62 -1.91
C LEU A 332 -23.66 9.03 -2.27
N VAL A 333 -23.10 9.20 -3.46
CA VAL A 333 -22.71 10.51 -3.97
C VAL A 333 -23.66 10.87 -5.10
N GLU A 334 -24.44 11.91 -4.84
CA GLU A 334 -25.52 12.40 -5.69
C GLU A 334 -25.11 13.69 -6.40
N ASP A 335 -25.69 13.93 -7.57
CA ASP A 335 -25.57 15.19 -8.29
C ASP A 335 -26.38 16.34 -7.63
N VAL A 336 -26.44 17.49 -8.28
CA VAL A 336 -27.07 18.72 -7.75
C VAL A 336 -28.56 18.53 -7.48
N ASP A 337 -29.23 17.80 -8.37
CA ASP A 337 -30.68 17.61 -8.35
C ASP A 337 -31.09 16.35 -7.56
N SER A 338 -30.10 15.64 -6.98
CA SER A 338 -30.27 14.34 -6.34
C SER A 338 -31.01 13.33 -7.24
N GLU A 339 -30.75 13.35 -8.54
CA GLU A 339 -31.36 12.45 -9.53
C GLU A 339 -30.42 11.30 -9.90
N ILE A 340 -29.13 11.58 -10.03
CA ILE A 340 -28.12 10.62 -10.52
C ILE A 340 -27.12 10.30 -9.40
N LEU A 341 -26.87 9.01 -9.21
CA LEU A 341 -25.75 8.55 -8.39
C LEU A 341 -24.47 8.55 -9.21
N LEU A 342 -23.53 9.39 -8.82
CA LEU A 342 -22.20 9.50 -9.40
C LEU A 342 -21.26 8.42 -8.86
N HIS A 343 -21.45 8.04 -7.60
CA HIS A 343 -20.70 7.00 -6.93
C HIS A 343 -21.54 6.37 -5.81
N HIS A 344 -21.33 5.08 -5.54
CA HIS A 344 -21.85 4.44 -4.35
C HIS A 344 -20.89 3.38 -3.82
N GLU A 345 -20.83 3.25 -2.51
CA GLU A 345 -20.00 2.26 -1.82
C GLU A 345 -20.69 1.76 -0.55
N TYR A 346 -20.46 0.49 -0.22
CA TYR A 346 -21.01 -0.13 0.98
C TYR A 346 -19.97 -0.06 2.11
N PHE A 347 -20.34 0.61 3.20
CA PHE A 347 -19.50 0.80 4.38
C PHE A 347 -19.99 -0.09 5.53
N LEU A 348 -19.10 -0.86 6.16
CA LEU A 348 -19.44 -1.76 7.25
C LEU A 348 -18.69 -1.36 8.52
N LEU A 349 -19.37 -0.66 9.42
CA LEU A 349 -18.82 -0.28 10.73
C LEU A 349 -18.80 -1.50 11.65
N LYS A 350 -17.61 -1.97 12.03
CA LYS A 350 -17.47 -3.11 12.95
C LYS A 350 -17.38 -2.61 14.39
N LYS A 351 -17.91 -3.39 15.34
CA LYS A 351 -17.84 -3.08 16.78
C LYS A 351 -16.43 -2.69 17.24
N LYS A 352 -15.40 -3.39 16.75
CA LYS A 352 -14.01 -3.18 17.18
C LYS A 352 -13.50 -1.77 16.91
N TYR A 353 -14.10 -1.06 15.96
CA TYR A 353 -13.66 0.24 15.44
C TYR A 353 -14.72 1.32 15.66
N CYS A 354 -15.69 1.09 16.55
CA CYS A 354 -16.81 2.03 16.72
C CYS A 354 -16.42 3.38 17.33
N GLU A 355 -15.19 3.52 17.83
CA GLU A 355 -14.65 4.77 18.38
C GLU A 355 -13.60 5.41 17.45
N ASP A 356 -13.23 4.72 16.37
CA ASP A 356 -12.18 5.17 15.45
C ASP A 356 -12.78 5.97 14.29
N GLU A 357 -12.02 6.94 13.77
CA GLU A 357 -12.34 7.62 12.53
C GLU A 357 -12.07 6.70 11.34
N HIS A 358 -12.93 6.74 10.32
CA HIS A 358 -12.77 5.93 9.11
C HIS A 358 -12.57 6.82 7.90
N TYR A 359 -11.53 6.54 7.12
CA TYR A 359 -11.19 7.29 5.92
C TYR A 359 -11.63 6.50 4.68
N VAL A 360 -12.51 7.10 3.87
CA VAL A 360 -12.97 6.50 2.60
C VAL A 360 -12.58 7.42 1.45
N LYS A 361 -11.80 6.87 0.51
CA LYS A 361 -11.28 7.60 -0.65
C LYS A 361 -11.93 7.09 -1.93
N PHE A 362 -12.55 7.98 -2.70
CA PHE A 362 -13.15 7.63 -3.99
C PHE A 362 -13.06 8.80 -4.98
N PHE A 363 -13.36 8.50 -6.25
CA PHE A 363 -13.30 9.45 -7.35
C PHE A 363 -14.68 9.69 -7.94
N VAL A 364 -15.01 10.96 -8.20
CA VAL A 364 -16.28 11.36 -8.80
C VAL A 364 -16.05 12.16 -10.08
N PRO A 365 -16.89 11.96 -11.11
CA PRO A 365 -16.79 12.73 -12.34
C PRO A 365 -17.29 14.17 -12.15
N VAL A 366 -16.68 15.08 -12.92
CA VAL A 366 -17.14 16.46 -13.08
C VAL A 366 -17.37 16.72 -14.55
N PHE A 367 -18.44 17.44 -14.86
CA PHE A 367 -18.85 17.78 -16.21
C PHE A 367 -18.39 19.19 -16.59
N GLU A 368 -18.36 19.51 -17.89
CA GLU A 368 -17.84 20.79 -18.40
C GLU A 368 -18.50 22.02 -17.76
N THR A 369 -19.82 21.99 -17.59
CA THR A 369 -20.55 22.97 -16.78
C THR A 369 -20.45 22.56 -15.33
N LEU A 370 -19.65 23.29 -14.56
CA LEU A 370 -19.44 22.99 -13.15
C LEU A 370 -20.78 23.12 -12.38
N PRO A 371 -21.23 22.04 -11.71
CA PRO A 371 -22.40 22.12 -10.85
C PRO A 371 -22.12 23.01 -9.63
N PRO A 372 -23.13 23.61 -8.97
CA PRO A 372 -22.92 24.38 -7.75
C PRO A 372 -22.42 23.52 -6.58
N GLN A 373 -22.90 22.27 -6.48
CA GLN A 373 -22.57 21.35 -5.39
C GLN A 373 -22.93 19.91 -5.74
N TYR A 374 -22.34 18.95 -5.03
CA TYR A 374 -22.82 17.57 -4.94
C TYR A 374 -23.29 17.26 -3.53
N PHE A 375 -23.98 16.14 -3.34
CA PHE A 375 -24.37 15.66 -2.02
C PHE A 375 -23.72 14.32 -1.73
N ILE A 376 -23.13 14.20 -0.54
CA ILE A 376 -22.68 12.92 -0.01
C ILE A 376 -23.66 12.55 1.09
N ARG A 377 -24.30 11.40 0.91
CA ARG A 377 -25.29 10.86 1.84
C ARG A 377 -24.83 9.51 2.35
N VAL A 378 -24.76 9.38 3.68
CA VAL A 378 -24.47 8.12 4.34
C VAL A 378 -25.73 7.64 5.05
N ILE A 379 -26.31 6.53 4.58
CA ILE A 379 -27.58 6.00 5.06
C ILE A 379 -27.36 4.61 5.64
N SER A 380 -27.89 4.31 6.83
CA SER A 380 -27.88 2.93 7.34
C SER A 380 -28.64 1.99 6.39
N ASP A 381 -28.19 0.75 6.22
CA ASP A 381 -28.94 -0.25 5.43
C ASP A 381 -30.16 -0.80 6.21
N LYS A 382 -30.16 -0.70 7.54
CA LYS A 382 -31.14 -1.33 8.43
C LYS A 382 -32.02 -0.35 9.20
N TRP A 383 -31.46 0.78 9.63
CA TRP A 383 -32.11 1.70 10.56
C TRP A 383 -32.93 2.76 9.83
N ILE A 384 -34.13 3.04 10.35
CA ILE A 384 -34.96 4.17 9.94
C ILE A 384 -34.49 5.42 10.72
N ALA A 385 -34.43 6.57 10.03
CA ALA A 385 -33.91 7.85 10.53
C ALA A 385 -32.45 7.82 11.00
N SER A 386 -31.65 6.96 10.37
CA SER A 386 -30.18 6.93 10.50
C SER A 386 -29.61 7.26 9.14
N GLU A 387 -29.48 8.57 8.89
CA GLU A 387 -28.89 9.14 7.68
C GLU A 387 -28.20 10.46 8.02
N THR A 388 -27.10 10.73 7.32
CA THR A 388 -26.38 12.01 7.38
C THR A 388 -26.10 12.46 5.96
N GLN A 389 -26.37 13.73 5.65
CA GLN A 389 -26.12 14.32 4.33
C GLN A 389 -25.23 15.56 4.48
N VAL A 390 -24.19 15.63 3.65
CA VAL A 390 -23.29 16.79 3.56
C VAL A 390 -23.29 17.32 2.13
N ALA A 391 -23.44 18.64 2.00
CA ALA A 391 -23.34 19.34 0.72
C ALA A 391 -21.88 19.70 0.43
N VAL A 392 -21.39 19.27 -0.72
CA VAL A 392 -20.04 19.53 -1.19
C VAL A 392 -20.09 20.68 -2.20
N SER A 393 -19.84 21.89 -1.72
CA SER A 393 -19.92 23.11 -2.54
C SER A 393 -18.73 23.27 -3.48
N PHE A 394 -19.00 23.60 -4.74
CA PHE A 394 -17.99 23.88 -5.76
C PHE A 394 -17.84 25.37 -6.08
N ARG A 395 -18.45 26.25 -5.29
CA ARG A 395 -18.39 27.70 -5.50
C ARG A 395 -16.96 28.26 -5.57
N HIS A 396 -16.05 27.68 -4.80
CA HIS A 396 -14.64 28.07 -4.73
C HIS A 396 -13.71 27.04 -5.40
N LEU A 397 -14.28 26.10 -6.15
CA LEU A 397 -13.52 25.05 -6.82
C LEU A 397 -12.90 25.58 -8.12
N ILE A 398 -11.58 25.56 -8.17
CA ILE A 398 -10.73 25.90 -9.29
C ILE A 398 -10.28 24.57 -9.92
N LEU A 399 -10.83 24.26 -11.08
CA LEU A 399 -10.41 23.09 -11.85
C LEU A 399 -9.07 23.36 -12.56
N PRO A 400 -8.19 22.35 -12.68
CA PRO A 400 -6.92 22.46 -13.42
C PRO A 400 -7.12 22.92 -14.86
N GLU A 401 -6.08 23.47 -15.50
CA GLU A 401 -6.15 23.80 -16.92
C GLU A 401 -6.32 22.55 -17.82
N LYS A 402 -6.82 22.73 -19.04
CA LYS A 402 -6.91 21.63 -20.01
C LYS A 402 -5.51 21.35 -20.55
N HIS A 403 -5.01 20.15 -20.29
CA HIS A 403 -3.66 19.77 -20.67
C HIS A 403 -3.48 19.67 -22.19
N PRO A 404 -2.26 19.94 -22.70
CA PRO A 404 -1.96 19.85 -24.13
C PRO A 404 -2.08 18.41 -24.63
N ALA A 405 -2.27 18.27 -25.95
CA ALA A 405 -2.28 16.95 -26.56
C ALA A 405 -0.89 16.27 -26.41
N PRO A 406 -0.87 14.95 -26.17
CA PRO A 406 0.37 14.17 -26.16
C PRO A 406 1.12 14.27 -27.49
N THR A 407 2.44 14.12 -27.45
CA THR A 407 3.32 14.05 -28.61
C THR A 407 2.90 12.92 -29.54
N GLU A 408 2.73 13.23 -30.82
CA GLU A 408 2.44 12.21 -31.83
C GLU A 408 3.67 11.37 -32.12
N LEU A 409 3.46 10.06 -32.29
CA LEU A 409 4.49 9.17 -32.81
C LEU A 409 4.59 9.40 -34.31
N LEU A 410 5.75 9.89 -34.75
CA LEU A 410 6.03 10.09 -36.17
C LEU A 410 6.34 8.74 -36.83
N ASP A 411 5.81 8.54 -38.03
CA ASP A 411 6.12 7.36 -38.85
C ASP A 411 7.51 7.51 -39.50
N LEU A 412 8.54 7.41 -38.66
CA LEU A 412 9.94 7.50 -39.07
C LEU A 412 10.43 6.13 -39.56
N GLN A 413 11.37 6.16 -40.50
CA GLN A 413 12.09 4.95 -40.89
C GLN A 413 12.82 4.37 -39.64
N PRO A 414 12.61 3.08 -39.31
CA PRO A 414 13.22 2.46 -38.13
C PRO A 414 14.74 2.66 -38.12
N LEU A 415 15.26 3.18 -37.01
CA LEU A 415 16.67 3.52 -36.90
C LEU A 415 17.52 2.24 -36.75
N PRO A 416 18.49 1.97 -37.65
CA PRO A 416 19.39 0.84 -37.48
C PRO A 416 20.39 1.09 -36.35
N VAL A 417 20.86 0.01 -35.70
CA VAL A 417 21.86 0.11 -34.61
C VAL A 417 23.16 0.81 -35.06
N ASN A 418 23.54 0.66 -36.33
CA ASN A 418 24.70 1.32 -36.95
C ASN A 418 24.63 2.86 -36.92
N ALA A 419 23.47 3.45 -36.58
CA ALA A 419 23.34 4.88 -36.34
C ALA A 419 24.18 5.39 -35.15
N LEU A 420 24.63 4.50 -34.25
CA LEU A 420 25.53 4.82 -33.15
C LEU A 420 26.96 5.19 -33.61
N ARG A 421 27.36 4.77 -34.82
CA ARG A 421 28.68 5.09 -35.44
C ARG A 421 29.87 4.70 -34.55
N ASN A 422 29.74 3.62 -33.79
CA ASN A 422 30.80 3.08 -32.94
C ASN A 422 30.58 1.58 -32.77
N ALA A 423 31.49 0.78 -33.34
CA ALA A 423 31.39 -0.68 -33.33
C ALA A 423 31.23 -1.25 -31.91
N LYS A 424 31.94 -0.71 -30.91
CA LYS A 424 31.82 -1.16 -29.52
C LYS A 424 30.46 -0.89 -28.90
N TYR A 425 29.76 0.15 -29.38
CA TYR A 425 28.40 0.47 -28.91
C TYR A 425 27.35 -0.34 -29.66
N GLU A 426 27.59 -0.63 -30.93
CA GLU A 426 26.72 -1.46 -31.76
C GLU A 426 26.66 -2.90 -31.22
N ASP A 427 27.80 -3.45 -30.75
CA ASP A 427 27.91 -4.78 -30.16
C ASP A 427 27.10 -4.96 -28.86
N LEU A 428 26.61 -3.88 -28.24
CA LEU A 428 25.78 -3.94 -27.02
C LEU A 428 24.34 -4.42 -27.30
N TYR A 429 23.88 -4.37 -28.55
CA TYR A 429 22.48 -4.57 -28.91
C TYR A 429 22.27 -5.80 -29.79
N ASN A 430 21.41 -6.71 -29.33
CA ASN A 430 21.11 -7.99 -30.01
C ASN A 430 19.98 -7.90 -31.06
N PHE A 431 19.56 -6.69 -31.44
CA PHE A 431 18.49 -6.44 -32.42
C PHE A 431 18.98 -5.51 -33.53
N LYS A 432 18.30 -5.49 -34.69
CA LYS A 432 18.76 -4.73 -35.86
C LYS A 432 18.29 -3.27 -35.91
N TYR A 433 17.09 -3.00 -35.39
CA TYR A 433 16.46 -1.68 -35.45
C TYR A 433 15.89 -1.31 -34.08
N PHE A 434 15.99 -0.03 -33.74
CA PHE A 434 15.30 0.56 -32.61
C PHE A 434 13.80 0.71 -32.91
N ASN A 435 12.97 0.73 -31.87
CA ASN A 435 11.52 0.91 -32.03
C ASN A 435 11.17 2.36 -32.45
N GLY A 436 9.91 2.62 -32.78
CA GLY A 436 9.47 3.94 -33.26
C GLY A 436 9.72 5.07 -32.24
N ILE A 437 9.49 4.81 -30.95
CA ILE A 437 9.73 5.79 -29.88
C ILE A 437 11.23 6.11 -29.80
N GLN A 438 12.06 5.06 -29.68
CA GLN A 438 13.51 5.16 -29.61
C GLN A 438 14.08 5.89 -30.82
N THR A 439 13.57 5.61 -32.02
CA THR A 439 13.93 6.28 -33.27
C THR A 439 13.64 7.78 -33.22
N GLN A 440 12.45 8.18 -32.75
CA GLN A 440 12.06 9.58 -32.67
C GLN A 440 12.88 10.37 -31.62
N VAL A 441 13.23 9.75 -30.49
CA VAL A 441 13.99 10.42 -29.42
C VAL A 441 15.50 10.37 -29.60
N PHE A 442 16.01 9.49 -30.47
CA PHE A 442 17.43 9.21 -30.63
C PHE A 442 18.25 10.47 -30.91
N ASN A 443 17.81 11.32 -31.85
CA ASN A 443 18.59 12.51 -32.22
C ASN A 443 18.79 13.45 -31.02
N THR A 444 17.74 13.68 -30.23
CA THR A 444 17.83 14.54 -29.05
C THR A 444 18.70 13.89 -27.96
N LEU A 445 18.53 12.60 -27.67
CA LEU A 445 19.29 11.93 -26.62
C LEU A 445 20.77 11.73 -26.96
N TYR A 446 21.06 11.33 -28.21
CA TYR A 446 22.40 10.92 -28.63
C TYR A 446 23.22 12.03 -29.29
N ASN A 447 22.60 12.97 -30.01
CA ASN A 447 23.33 14.02 -30.74
C ASN A 447 23.30 15.40 -30.08
N THR A 448 22.41 15.62 -29.09
CA THR A 448 22.34 16.89 -28.33
C THR A 448 22.70 16.66 -26.86
N ASP A 449 22.95 17.76 -26.15
CA ASP A 449 23.24 17.77 -24.72
C ASP A 449 22.09 18.40 -23.90
N ASP A 450 20.91 18.58 -24.52
CA ASP A 450 19.72 19.15 -23.88
C ASP A 450 19.17 18.22 -22.78
N ASN A 451 18.49 18.82 -21.79
CA ASN A 451 17.66 18.07 -20.84
C ASN A 451 16.45 17.49 -21.57
N VAL A 452 16.14 16.22 -21.31
CA VAL A 452 15.08 15.48 -22.02
C VAL A 452 14.08 14.93 -21.03
N PHE A 453 12.79 15.08 -21.35
CA PHE A 453 11.70 14.36 -20.69
C PHE A 453 11.11 13.33 -21.66
N LEU A 454 10.97 12.09 -21.20
CA LEU A 454 10.37 10.97 -21.96
C LEU A 454 9.24 10.31 -21.16
N GLY A 455 7.99 10.68 -21.48
CA GLY A 455 6.78 10.01 -21.02
C GLY A 455 6.34 8.93 -22.01
N ALA A 456 6.47 7.65 -21.64
CA ALA A 456 5.99 6.51 -22.42
C ALA A 456 5.64 5.33 -21.52
N SER A 457 4.61 4.57 -21.85
CA SER A 457 4.17 3.42 -21.04
C SER A 457 5.29 2.42 -20.76
N THR A 458 5.21 1.73 -19.63
CA THR A 458 6.12 0.63 -19.28
C THR A 458 6.17 -0.39 -20.42
N GLY A 459 7.36 -0.88 -20.75
CA GLY A 459 7.58 -1.80 -21.87
C GLY A 459 7.95 -1.16 -23.21
N CYS A 460 7.98 0.17 -23.31
CA CYS A 460 8.40 0.86 -24.55
C CYS A 460 9.92 0.96 -24.75
N GLY A 461 10.72 0.33 -23.87
CA GLY A 461 12.19 0.33 -23.97
C GLY A 461 12.84 1.66 -23.56
N LYS A 462 12.29 2.33 -22.54
CA LYS A 462 12.83 3.59 -21.98
C LYS A 462 14.26 3.45 -21.47
N THR A 463 14.62 2.31 -20.89
CA THR A 463 15.97 2.02 -20.41
C THR A 463 17.03 2.15 -21.52
N ILE A 464 16.71 1.77 -22.76
CA ILE A 464 17.60 1.96 -23.92
C ILE A 464 17.75 3.46 -24.25
N CYS A 465 16.70 4.27 -24.05
CA CYS A 465 16.80 5.72 -24.19
C CYS A 465 17.76 6.33 -23.16
N ALA A 466 17.76 5.82 -21.92
CA ALA A 466 18.78 6.18 -20.92
C ALA A 466 20.19 5.76 -21.36
N GLU A 467 20.34 4.57 -21.95
CA GLU A 467 21.62 4.11 -22.50
C GLU A 467 22.15 5.07 -23.59
N PHE A 468 21.30 5.62 -24.47
CA PHE A 468 21.73 6.64 -25.45
C PHE A 468 22.38 7.85 -24.78
N ALA A 469 21.81 8.35 -23.68
CA ALA A 469 22.38 9.48 -22.94
C ALA A 469 23.73 9.11 -22.30
N ILE A 470 23.87 7.88 -21.79
CA ILE A 470 25.12 7.35 -21.21
C ILE A 470 26.21 7.21 -22.29
N LEU A 471 25.85 6.66 -23.45
CA LEU A 471 26.79 6.52 -24.56
C LEU A 471 27.22 7.88 -25.12
N ARG A 472 26.31 8.87 -25.15
CA ARG A 472 26.64 10.27 -25.46
C ARG A 472 27.63 10.84 -24.43
N LEU A 473 27.41 10.60 -23.13
CA LEU A 473 28.32 11.07 -22.07
C LEU A 473 29.77 10.65 -22.33
N PHE A 474 30.00 9.38 -22.69
CA PHE A 474 31.35 8.85 -22.89
C PHE A 474 31.95 9.14 -24.27
N SER A 475 31.15 9.55 -25.26
CA SER A 475 31.62 9.90 -26.60
C SER A 475 31.78 11.42 -26.81
N ASN A 476 31.27 12.25 -25.90
CA ASN A 476 31.29 13.70 -26.05
C ASN A 476 32.72 14.26 -25.95
N GLU A 477 33.20 14.86 -27.04
CA GLU A 477 34.55 15.43 -27.10
C GLU A 477 34.77 16.58 -26.12
N LYS A 478 33.72 17.34 -25.80
CA LYS A 478 33.78 18.44 -24.81
C LYS A 478 34.08 17.96 -23.39
N LEU A 479 33.87 16.67 -23.12
CA LEU A 479 34.11 16.06 -21.82
C LEU A 479 35.44 15.29 -21.78
N LYS A 480 36.24 15.28 -22.86
CA LYS A 480 37.58 14.66 -22.87
C LYS A 480 38.56 15.34 -21.89
N GLU A 481 38.35 16.62 -21.59
CA GLU A 481 39.14 17.39 -20.61
C GLU A 481 38.72 17.12 -19.15
N VAL A 482 37.57 16.48 -18.94
CA VAL A 482 37.03 16.19 -17.60
C VAL A 482 37.62 14.86 -17.14
N PRO A 483 38.34 14.82 -16.01
CA PRO A 483 38.82 13.56 -15.45
C PRO A 483 37.60 12.71 -15.04
N GLU A 484 37.41 11.60 -15.75
CA GLU A 484 36.36 10.58 -15.53
C GLU A 484 34.91 11.11 -15.43
N PRO A 485 34.17 11.20 -16.55
CA PRO A 485 32.78 11.66 -16.51
C PRO A 485 31.87 10.67 -15.74
N LYS A 486 30.95 11.22 -14.93
CA LYS A 486 30.08 10.45 -14.04
C LYS A 486 28.60 10.57 -14.41
N CYS A 487 27.92 9.43 -14.44
CA CYS A 487 26.47 9.29 -14.60
C CYS A 487 25.84 8.79 -13.31
N VAL A 488 24.75 9.41 -12.88
CA VAL A 488 23.91 8.92 -11.77
C VAL A 488 22.56 8.53 -12.35
N TYR A 489 22.14 7.29 -12.11
CA TYR A 489 20.85 6.74 -12.48
C TYR A 489 20.04 6.49 -11.21
N VAL A 490 18.89 7.14 -11.12
CA VAL A 490 17.96 6.99 -9.99
C VAL A 490 16.70 6.29 -10.45
N THR A 491 16.30 5.27 -9.70
CA THR A 491 15.03 4.56 -9.85
C THR A 491 14.34 4.49 -8.50
N PRO A 492 13.00 4.61 -8.41
CA PRO A 492 12.29 4.73 -7.13
C PRO A 492 12.42 3.49 -6.24
N LYS A 493 12.51 2.29 -6.82
CA LYS A 493 12.56 1.02 -6.09
C LYS A 493 13.94 0.38 -6.15
N GLU A 494 14.38 -0.16 -5.01
CA GLU A 494 15.67 -0.84 -4.84
C GLU A 494 15.79 -2.06 -5.77
N GLU A 495 14.70 -2.80 -5.94
CA GLU A 495 14.73 -4.05 -6.71
C GLU A 495 14.83 -3.78 -8.21
N LEU A 496 14.30 -2.64 -8.68
CA LEU A 496 14.56 -2.15 -10.04
C LEU A 496 16.03 -1.73 -10.21
N ALA A 497 16.62 -1.09 -9.20
CA ALA A 497 18.04 -0.73 -9.22
C ALA A 497 18.93 -1.98 -9.35
N GLU A 498 18.60 -3.07 -8.65
CA GLU A 498 19.33 -4.33 -8.76
C GLU A 498 19.22 -4.95 -10.17
N ILE A 499 18.02 -4.96 -10.76
CA ILE A 499 17.79 -5.47 -12.12
C ILE A 499 18.62 -4.67 -13.14
N VAL A 500 18.55 -3.34 -13.08
CA VAL A 500 19.32 -2.45 -13.97
C VAL A 500 20.81 -2.63 -13.75
N ARG A 501 21.26 -2.73 -12.49
CA ARG A 501 22.67 -2.97 -12.17
C ARG A 501 23.17 -4.28 -12.77
N GLN A 502 22.42 -5.36 -12.66
CA GLN A 502 22.82 -6.65 -13.22
C GLN A 502 22.95 -6.62 -14.76
N ASP A 503 22.04 -5.94 -15.46
CA ASP A 503 22.11 -5.79 -16.92
C ASP A 503 23.27 -4.87 -17.34
N TRP A 504 23.36 -3.69 -16.72
CA TRP A 504 24.36 -2.67 -17.05
C TRP A 504 25.79 -3.08 -16.69
N ASP A 505 25.98 -3.79 -15.58
CA ASP A 505 27.30 -4.32 -15.20
C ASP A 505 27.83 -5.29 -16.27
N ARG A 506 26.96 -6.13 -16.86
CA ARG A 506 27.34 -7.02 -17.97
C ARG A 506 27.59 -6.24 -19.27
N ARG A 507 26.72 -5.29 -19.62
CA ARG A 507 26.83 -4.55 -20.90
C ARG A 507 27.99 -3.56 -20.89
N PHE A 508 28.08 -2.68 -19.90
CA PHE A 508 29.06 -1.60 -19.88
C PHE A 508 30.47 -2.05 -19.49
N ALA A 509 30.63 -3.25 -18.91
CA ALA A 509 31.94 -3.87 -18.75
C ALA A 509 32.67 -4.08 -20.09
N THR A 510 31.94 -4.33 -21.19
CA THR A 510 32.54 -4.52 -22.53
C THR A 510 33.20 -3.26 -23.10
N ILE A 511 32.81 -2.07 -22.61
CA ILE A 511 33.38 -0.78 -22.99
C ILE A 511 34.28 -0.18 -21.90
N ASP A 512 34.72 -1.01 -20.94
CA ASP A 512 35.61 -0.65 -19.82
C ASP A 512 35.03 0.46 -18.92
N ARG A 513 33.72 0.39 -18.65
CA ARG A 513 33.03 1.33 -17.75
C ARG A 513 32.49 0.60 -16.53
N LYS A 514 32.90 1.09 -15.36
CA LYS A 514 32.53 0.50 -14.07
C LYS A 514 31.15 0.98 -13.61
N VAL A 515 30.25 0.02 -13.39
CA VAL A 515 28.93 0.23 -12.80
C VAL A 515 28.98 -0.07 -11.31
N VAL A 516 28.43 0.81 -10.48
CA VAL A 516 28.32 0.63 -9.03
C VAL A 516 26.91 0.93 -8.57
N MET A 517 26.46 0.29 -7.50
CA MET A 517 25.17 0.52 -6.87
C MET A 517 25.38 0.95 -5.42
N LEU A 518 24.69 2.00 -5.00
CA LEU A 518 24.80 2.52 -3.63
C LEU A 518 24.12 1.58 -2.63
N THR A 519 24.73 1.41 -1.46
CA THR A 519 24.28 0.49 -0.42
C THR A 519 23.42 1.18 0.64
N GLY A 520 23.52 2.51 0.78
CA GLY A 520 22.88 3.30 1.84
C GLY A 520 23.80 3.57 3.03
N GLU A 521 24.99 2.98 3.05
CA GLU A 521 26.01 3.28 4.06
C GLU A 521 26.94 4.38 3.55
N THR A 522 26.85 5.56 4.17
CA THR A 522 27.51 6.79 3.70
C THR A 522 29.01 6.62 3.41
N ALA A 523 29.77 5.96 4.30
CA ALA A 523 31.22 5.80 4.15
C ALA A 523 31.58 4.91 2.94
N THR A 524 30.82 3.83 2.75
CA THR A 524 30.97 2.89 1.64
C THR A 524 30.56 3.54 0.32
N ASP A 525 29.43 4.25 0.33
CA ASP A 525 28.88 4.92 -0.84
C ASP A 525 29.80 6.03 -1.37
N LEU A 526 30.48 6.78 -0.50
CA LEU A 526 31.49 7.75 -0.92
C LEU A 526 32.66 7.10 -1.68
N LYS A 527 33.09 5.90 -1.27
CA LYS A 527 34.12 5.12 -1.97
C LYS A 527 33.59 4.57 -3.30
N LEU A 528 32.31 4.15 -3.36
CA LEU A 528 31.68 3.65 -4.57
C LEU A 528 31.53 4.75 -5.63
N ILE A 529 31.03 5.92 -5.26
CA ILE A 529 30.91 7.07 -6.18
C ILE A 529 32.29 7.47 -6.72
N ALA A 530 33.32 7.48 -5.88
CA ALA A 530 34.68 7.81 -6.33
C ALA A 530 35.15 6.88 -7.47
N LYS A 531 34.91 5.57 -7.32
CA LYS A 531 35.37 4.52 -8.26
C LYS A 531 34.46 4.29 -9.48
N GLY A 532 33.17 4.64 -9.37
CA GLY A 532 32.16 4.35 -10.39
C GLY A 532 32.12 5.38 -11.51
N HIS A 533 31.82 4.91 -12.73
CA HIS A 533 31.45 5.76 -13.87
C HIS A 533 29.93 5.91 -13.98
N ILE A 534 29.21 4.82 -13.74
CA ILE A 534 27.75 4.76 -13.69
C ILE A 534 27.35 4.37 -12.28
N ILE A 535 26.65 5.27 -11.58
CA ILE A 535 26.20 5.09 -10.21
C ILE A 535 24.69 4.87 -10.24
N ILE A 536 24.25 3.70 -9.79
CA ILE A 536 22.84 3.35 -9.65
C ILE A 536 22.41 3.57 -8.20
N SER A 537 21.27 4.23 -8.00
CA SER A 537 20.78 4.59 -6.67
C SER A 537 19.25 4.61 -6.59
N THR A 538 18.75 4.57 -5.35
CA THR A 538 17.38 4.94 -5.00
C THR A 538 17.32 6.38 -4.49
N PRO A 539 16.13 7.01 -4.43
CA PRO A 539 16.03 8.41 -4.08
C PRO A 539 16.61 8.73 -2.70
N GLU A 540 16.31 7.91 -1.68
CA GLU A 540 16.81 8.09 -0.31
C GLU A 540 18.34 8.00 -0.21
N LYS A 541 18.93 6.98 -0.86
CA LYS A 541 20.39 6.78 -0.88
C LYS A 541 21.12 7.92 -1.57
N TRP A 542 20.51 8.49 -2.61
CA TRP A 542 21.04 9.68 -3.25
C TRP A 542 20.80 10.96 -2.44
N ASP A 543 19.67 11.08 -1.72
CA ASP A 543 19.38 12.25 -0.87
C ASP A 543 20.42 12.37 0.26
N ILE A 544 20.68 11.31 1.02
CA ILE A 544 21.69 11.32 2.10
C ILE A 544 23.10 11.71 1.60
N LEU A 545 23.45 11.32 0.36
CA LEU A 545 24.72 11.68 -0.25
C LEU A 545 24.74 13.12 -0.80
N SER A 546 23.64 13.56 -1.41
CA SER A 546 23.55 14.85 -2.07
C SER A 546 23.27 16.01 -1.13
N ARG A 547 22.72 15.80 0.08
CA ARG A 547 22.55 16.87 1.10
C ARG A 547 23.84 17.67 1.32
N ARG A 548 24.98 16.99 1.50
CA ARG A 548 26.30 17.63 1.70
C ARG A 548 27.08 17.87 0.40
N TRP A 549 26.40 18.16 -0.71
CA TRP A 549 27.04 18.34 -2.02
C TRP A 549 28.12 19.44 -2.01
N LYS A 550 27.96 20.52 -1.23
CA LYS A 550 28.97 21.59 -1.09
C LYS A 550 30.34 21.06 -0.61
N GLN A 551 30.35 20.05 0.26
CA GLN A 551 31.57 19.43 0.81
C GLN A 551 32.08 18.27 -0.06
N ARG A 552 31.24 17.73 -0.95
CA ARG A 552 31.49 16.48 -1.69
C ARG A 552 31.72 16.74 -3.17
N LYS A 553 33.00 16.89 -3.57
CA LYS A 553 33.41 17.11 -4.98
C LYS A 553 32.88 16.06 -5.95
N ASN A 554 32.80 14.80 -5.53
CA ASN A 554 32.29 13.71 -6.38
C ASN A 554 30.82 13.87 -6.76
N VAL A 555 30.01 14.55 -5.93
CA VAL A 555 28.60 14.88 -6.23
C VAL A 555 28.54 16.06 -7.20
N GLN A 556 29.38 17.08 -6.99
CA GLN A 556 29.49 18.25 -7.88
C GLN A 556 29.96 17.87 -9.30
N ASN A 557 30.76 16.81 -9.43
CA ASN A 557 31.32 16.35 -10.70
C ASN A 557 30.37 15.49 -11.54
N VAL A 558 29.12 15.27 -11.12
CA VAL A 558 28.11 14.54 -11.90
C VAL A 558 27.81 15.30 -13.20
N ASN A 559 27.79 14.59 -14.33
CA ASN A 559 27.59 15.19 -15.66
C ASN A 559 26.23 14.86 -16.26
N LEU A 560 25.73 13.66 -15.93
CA LEU A 560 24.46 13.14 -16.39
C LEU A 560 23.68 12.60 -15.20
N PHE A 561 22.46 13.09 -15.02
CA PHE A 561 21.52 12.66 -14.01
C PHE A 561 20.28 12.09 -14.70
N ILE A 562 20.11 10.77 -14.60
CA ILE A 562 18.99 10.05 -15.20
C ILE A 562 18.02 9.68 -14.08
N VAL A 563 16.74 9.97 -14.30
CA VAL A 563 15.68 9.61 -13.36
C VAL A 563 14.65 8.76 -14.09
N ASP A 564 14.52 7.51 -13.71
CA ASP A 564 13.50 6.60 -14.23
C ASP A 564 12.24 6.61 -13.35
N ASP A 565 11.13 6.23 -13.96
CA ASP A 565 9.81 6.14 -13.35
C ASP A 565 9.41 7.38 -12.53
N LEU A 566 9.73 8.58 -13.04
CA LEU A 566 9.48 9.87 -12.38
C LEU A 566 8.00 10.11 -11.99
N HIS A 567 7.07 9.40 -12.63
CA HIS A 567 5.65 9.41 -12.26
C HIS A 567 5.34 8.93 -10.83
N VAL A 568 6.29 8.26 -10.17
CA VAL A 568 6.19 7.85 -8.76
C VAL A 568 6.25 9.05 -7.79
N ILE A 569 6.55 10.28 -8.26
CA ILE A 569 6.43 11.51 -7.45
C ILE A 569 5.03 11.67 -6.82
N GLY A 570 3.98 11.21 -7.50
CA GLY A 570 2.61 11.25 -6.98
C GLY A 570 2.30 10.22 -5.88
N SER A 571 3.29 9.53 -5.33
CA SER A 571 3.14 8.55 -4.24
C SER A 571 3.81 9.04 -2.95
N ASP A 572 3.63 8.29 -1.86
CA ASP A 572 4.15 8.66 -0.53
C ASP A 572 5.69 8.75 -0.49
N GLU A 573 6.41 7.97 -1.31
CA GLU A 573 7.88 8.03 -1.45
C GLU A 573 8.34 9.12 -2.44
N GLY A 574 7.39 9.79 -3.09
CA GLY A 574 7.61 10.78 -4.13
C GLY A 574 8.31 12.09 -3.71
N PRO A 575 8.08 12.65 -2.50
CA PRO A 575 8.71 13.89 -2.06
C PRO A 575 10.24 13.86 -2.12
N VAL A 576 10.86 12.73 -1.74
CA VAL A 576 12.32 12.57 -1.77
C VAL A 576 12.84 12.62 -3.20
N LEU A 577 12.13 11.99 -4.15
CA LEU A 577 12.47 12.00 -5.58
C LEU A 577 12.38 13.41 -6.17
N GLU A 578 11.36 14.17 -5.78
CA GLU A 578 11.21 15.57 -6.16
C GLU A 578 12.37 16.44 -5.62
N VAL A 579 12.72 16.27 -4.35
CA VAL A 579 13.78 17.05 -3.69
C VAL A 579 15.14 16.81 -4.33
N ILE A 580 15.52 15.55 -4.60
CA ILE A 580 16.82 15.29 -5.25
C ILE A 580 16.88 15.87 -6.67
N CYS A 581 15.79 15.80 -7.44
CA CYS A 581 15.74 16.40 -8.78
C CYS A 581 15.90 17.92 -8.71
N SER A 582 15.19 18.56 -7.77
CA SER A 582 15.27 19.99 -7.51
C SER A 582 16.68 20.40 -7.07
N ARG A 583 17.32 19.61 -6.18
CA ARG A 583 18.69 19.84 -5.73
C ARG A 583 19.70 19.71 -6.86
N MET A 584 19.55 18.73 -7.75
CA MET A 584 20.47 18.58 -8.90
C MET A 584 20.40 19.78 -9.84
N ARG A 585 19.21 20.35 -10.06
CA ARG A 585 19.05 21.60 -10.82
C ARG A 585 19.65 22.80 -10.10
N TYR A 586 19.36 22.94 -8.82
CA TYR A 586 19.91 24.01 -7.99
C TYR A 586 21.45 23.97 -8.00
N MET A 587 22.02 22.80 -7.76
CA MET A 587 23.46 22.55 -7.82
C MET A 587 24.04 22.91 -9.19
N SER A 588 23.40 22.49 -10.29
CA SER A 588 23.85 22.83 -11.64
C SER A 588 23.88 24.35 -11.87
N SER A 589 22.89 25.07 -11.36
CA SER A 589 22.84 26.54 -11.43
C SER A 589 23.96 27.20 -10.62
N GLN A 590 24.26 26.68 -9.43
CA GLN A 590 25.27 27.25 -8.52
C GLN A 590 26.71 27.00 -8.98
N ILE A 591 27.00 25.83 -9.57
CA ILE A 591 28.34 25.49 -10.06
C ILE A 591 28.67 26.22 -11.37
N GLY A 592 27.66 26.72 -12.09
CA GLY A 592 27.84 27.29 -13.44
C GLY A 592 28.18 26.23 -14.49
N ARG A 593 27.97 24.95 -14.18
CA ARG A 593 28.16 23.81 -15.08
C ARG A 593 26.83 23.09 -15.27
N ASN A 594 26.45 22.88 -16.52
CA ASN A 594 25.21 22.18 -16.86
C ASN A 594 25.36 20.68 -16.56
N VAL A 595 24.57 20.20 -15.59
CA VAL A 595 24.31 18.78 -15.38
C VAL A 595 23.16 18.41 -16.30
N ARG A 596 23.40 17.51 -17.25
CA ARG A 596 22.35 17.05 -18.16
C ARG A 596 21.36 16.17 -17.40
N ILE A 597 20.07 16.49 -17.48
CA ILE A 597 18.99 15.74 -16.83
C ILE A 597 18.18 14.99 -17.90
N VAL A 598 18.05 13.68 -17.75
CA VAL A 598 17.18 12.85 -18.58
C VAL A 598 16.15 12.20 -17.66
N SER A 599 14.90 12.60 -17.78
CA SER A 599 13.80 12.04 -17.01
C SER A 599 12.93 11.13 -17.86
N MET A 600 12.55 10.01 -17.27
CA MET A 600 11.71 9.00 -17.89
C MET A 600 10.54 8.69 -16.98
N ALA A 601 9.37 8.49 -17.58
CA ALA A 601 8.15 8.22 -16.86
C ALA A 601 7.17 7.42 -17.72
N THR A 602 6.04 7.01 -17.14
CA THR A 602 4.87 6.63 -17.93
C THR A 602 4.29 7.85 -18.68
N SER A 603 3.23 7.65 -19.45
CA SER A 603 2.49 8.73 -20.10
C SER A 603 1.83 9.64 -19.05
N ILE A 604 2.16 10.93 -19.07
CA ILE A 604 1.72 11.89 -18.04
C ILE A 604 0.84 12.97 -18.65
N LEU A 605 -0.20 13.39 -17.95
CA LEU A 605 -1.14 14.40 -18.41
C LEU A 605 -0.51 15.80 -18.37
N ASN A 606 0.12 16.15 -17.25
CA ASN A 606 0.77 17.43 -16.99
C ASN A 606 2.30 17.41 -17.26
N ALA A 607 2.72 16.70 -18.30
CA ALA A 607 4.14 16.53 -18.65
C ALA A 607 4.87 17.85 -18.91
N LYS A 608 4.17 18.89 -19.38
CA LYS A 608 4.72 20.22 -19.62
C LYS A 608 5.28 20.85 -18.33
N ASP A 609 4.56 20.70 -17.22
CA ASP A 609 4.97 21.28 -15.93
C ASP A 609 6.22 20.59 -15.39
N ILE A 610 6.26 19.26 -15.53
CA ILE A 610 7.42 18.44 -15.15
C ILE A 610 8.62 18.78 -16.04
N ALA A 611 8.42 18.90 -17.36
CA ALA A 611 9.47 19.29 -18.29
C ALA A 611 10.02 20.68 -17.99
N GLN A 612 9.15 21.67 -17.73
CA GLN A 612 9.56 23.01 -17.35
C GLN A 612 10.27 23.03 -15.99
N TRP A 613 9.76 22.25 -15.03
CA TRP A 613 10.43 22.04 -13.75
C TRP A 613 11.80 21.40 -13.93
N LEU A 614 12.04 20.52 -14.89
CA LEU A 614 13.36 19.93 -15.12
C LEU A 614 14.28 20.74 -16.06
N GLY A 615 13.77 21.87 -16.57
CA GLY A 615 14.49 22.69 -17.55
C GLY A 615 14.60 22.03 -18.94
N CYS A 616 13.68 21.13 -19.28
CA CYS A 616 13.59 20.53 -20.61
C CYS A 616 12.92 21.51 -21.58
N SER A 617 13.47 21.63 -22.79
CA SER A 617 12.86 22.44 -23.85
C SER A 617 11.61 21.74 -24.42
N PRO A 618 10.65 22.46 -25.02
CA PRO A 618 9.49 21.84 -25.67
C PRO A 618 9.87 20.83 -26.75
N ASN A 619 10.98 21.07 -27.48
CA ASN A 619 11.49 20.16 -28.51
C ASN A 619 12.18 18.91 -27.93
N ALA A 620 12.59 18.96 -26.67
CA ALA A 620 13.17 17.85 -25.91
C ALA A 620 12.16 17.21 -24.93
N THR A 621 10.87 17.50 -25.09
CA THR A 621 9.79 16.95 -24.27
C THR A 621 8.95 15.99 -25.11
N PHE A 622 9.15 14.70 -24.90
CA PHE A 622 8.43 13.64 -25.60
C PHE A 622 7.46 12.98 -24.63
N ASN A 623 6.16 13.15 -24.83
CA ASN A 623 5.14 12.56 -23.98
C ASN A 623 4.09 11.84 -24.84
N PHE A 624 4.22 10.53 -24.98
CA PHE A 624 3.39 9.71 -25.85
C PHE A 624 2.11 9.25 -25.14
N ARG A 625 1.08 8.90 -25.91
CA ARG A 625 -0.17 8.33 -25.37
C ARG A 625 0.04 6.90 -24.86
N PRO A 626 -0.74 6.41 -23.88
CA PRO A 626 -0.65 5.03 -23.41
C PRO A 626 -0.85 3.97 -24.51
N SER A 627 -1.60 4.31 -25.56
CA SER A 627 -1.83 3.44 -26.72
C SER A 627 -0.60 3.28 -27.63
N VAL A 628 0.39 4.18 -27.52
CA VAL A 628 1.63 4.11 -28.30
C VAL A 628 2.57 3.13 -27.62
N ARG A 629 2.48 1.86 -28.01
CA ARG A 629 3.35 0.78 -27.53
C ARG A 629 3.91 -0.02 -28.73
N PRO A 630 5.16 -0.52 -28.65
CA PRO A 630 5.71 -1.39 -29.69
C PRO A 630 4.89 -2.67 -29.90
N VAL A 631 4.32 -3.21 -28.82
CA VAL A 631 3.39 -4.36 -28.83
C VAL A 631 2.00 -3.84 -28.47
N GLN A 632 1.00 -4.13 -29.31
CA GLN A 632 -0.37 -3.66 -29.08
C GLN A 632 -0.96 -4.33 -27.84
N LEU A 633 -1.62 -3.57 -26.97
CA LEU A 633 -2.20 -4.07 -25.73
C LEU A 633 -3.72 -4.09 -25.79
N GLU A 634 -4.32 -5.26 -25.58
CA GLU A 634 -5.75 -5.39 -25.33
C GLU A 634 -6.03 -5.47 -23.82
N LEU A 635 -6.74 -4.47 -23.27
CA LEU A 635 -7.08 -4.39 -21.85
C LEU A 635 -8.56 -4.70 -21.61
N HIS A 636 -8.85 -5.73 -20.80
CA HIS A 636 -10.19 -6.10 -20.36
C HIS A 636 -10.37 -5.85 -18.87
N ILE A 637 -11.34 -5.01 -18.50
CA ILE A 637 -11.66 -4.71 -17.09
C ILE A 637 -12.97 -5.39 -16.69
N GLN A 638 -12.90 -6.29 -15.69
CA GLN A 638 -14.02 -7.05 -15.16
C GLN A 638 -14.35 -6.57 -13.73
N GLY A 639 -15.58 -6.10 -13.52
CA GLY A 639 -16.06 -5.65 -12.21
C GLY A 639 -16.82 -6.75 -11.48
N PHE A 640 -16.58 -6.87 -10.18
CA PHE A 640 -17.28 -7.77 -9.26
C PHE A 640 -17.98 -6.95 -8.18
N ASN A 641 -19.28 -7.20 -7.92
CA ASN A 641 -20.07 -6.41 -6.96
C ASN A 641 -19.95 -6.89 -5.50
N MET A 642 -19.23 -7.98 -5.25
CA MET A 642 -19.08 -8.54 -3.91
C MET A 642 -18.17 -7.63 -3.06
N THR A 643 -18.76 -6.92 -2.12
CA THR A 643 -18.04 -5.98 -1.24
C THR A 643 -17.11 -6.71 -0.27
N HIS A 644 -17.56 -7.87 0.25
CA HIS A 644 -16.73 -8.73 1.09
C HIS A 644 -15.56 -9.33 0.28
N ASN A 645 -14.35 -8.87 0.58
CA ASN A 645 -13.12 -9.20 -0.14
C ASN A 645 -12.87 -10.71 -0.29
N ALA A 646 -12.97 -11.50 0.80
CA ALA A 646 -12.69 -12.93 0.72
C ALA A 646 -13.67 -13.69 -0.20
N SER A 647 -14.95 -13.32 -0.18
CA SER A 647 -15.95 -13.91 -1.08
C SER A 647 -15.73 -13.49 -2.52
N ARG A 648 -15.32 -12.23 -2.74
CA ARG A 648 -14.96 -11.71 -4.07
C ARG A 648 -13.77 -12.46 -4.67
N LEU A 649 -12.71 -12.69 -3.90
CA LEU A 649 -11.52 -13.43 -4.35
C LEU A 649 -11.86 -14.87 -4.75
N ILE A 650 -12.68 -15.57 -3.98
CA ILE A 650 -13.14 -16.93 -4.33
C ILE A 650 -13.94 -16.89 -5.65
N ALA A 651 -14.80 -15.89 -5.82
CA ALA A 651 -15.58 -15.73 -7.05
C ALA A 651 -14.72 -15.39 -8.28
N MET A 652 -13.53 -14.81 -8.09
CA MET A 652 -12.57 -14.51 -9.17
C MET A 652 -11.74 -15.73 -9.61
N ALA A 653 -11.58 -16.77 -8.78
CA ALA A 653 -10.68 -17.90 -9.07
C ALA A 653 -11.02 -18.64 -10.38
N LYS A 654 -12.29 -18.97 -10.61
CA LYS A 654 -12.72 -19.64 -11.84
C LYS A 654 -12.64 -18.72 -13.09
N PRO A 655 -13.05 -17.44 -13.03
CA PRO A 655 -12.77 -16.46 -14.07
C PRO A 655 -11.29 -16.32 -14.47
N VAL A 656 -10.35 -16.46 -13.53
CA VAL A 656 -8.90 -16.45 -13.86
C VAL A 656 -8.56 -17.60 -14.80
N TYR A 657 -8.95 -18.83 -14.47
CA TYR A 657 -8.73 -20.00 -15.32
C TYR A 657 -9.37 -19.85 -16.71
N GLN A 658 -10.54 -19.24 -16.78
CA GLN A 658 -11.24 -18.99 -18.04
C GLN A 658 -10.59 -17.91 -18.88
N ALA A 659 -10.08 -16.86 -18.25
CA ALA A 659 -9.30 -15.84 -18.93
C ALA A 659 -8.04 -16.44 -19.59
N ILE A 660 -7.38 -17.40 -18.91
CA ILE A 660 -6.27 -18.18 -19.49
C ILE A 660 -6.75 -18.94 -20.73
N ASN A 661 -7.81 -19.74 -20.61
CA ASN A 661 -8.31 -20.55 -21.73
C ASN A 661 -8.79 -19.70 -22.92
N ARG A 662 -9.37 -18.53 -22.67
CA ARG A 662 -9.93 -17.65 -23.69
C ARG A 662 -8.87 -16.81 -24.38
N HIS A 663 -7.98 -16.19 -23.61
CA HIS A 663 -7.07 -15.18 -24.12
C HIS A 663 -5.68 -15.74 -24.44
N SER A 664 -5.21 -16.76 -23.71
CA SER A 664 -3.84 -17.29 -23.82
C SER A 664 -3.80 -18.82 -23.63
N PRO A 665 -4.42 -19.61 -24.54
CA PRO A 665 -4.52 -21.06 -24.36
C PRO A 665 -3.16 -21.77 -24.35
N ASN A 666 -2.20 -21.33 -25.18
CA ASN A 666 -0.88 -21.98 -25.34
C ASN A 666 0.30 -21.03 -25.10
N GLN A 667 0.03 -19.78 -24.73
CA GLN A 667 1.06 -18.76 -24.49
C GLN A 667 1.21 -18.51 -22.99
N SER A 668 2.34 -17.91 -22.63
CA SER A 668 2.69 -17.66 -21.24
C SER A 668 1.69 -16.73 -20.55
N VAL A 669 1.43 -16.97 -19.26
CA VAL A 669 0.54 -16.17 -18.41
C VAL A 669 1.21 -15.79 -17.10
N ILE A 670 1.04 -14.54 -16.65
CA ILE A 670 1.30 -14.11 -15.28
C ILE A 670 -0.02 -13.75 -14.59
N VAL A 671 -0.24 -14.25 -13.38
CA VAL A 671 -1.40 -13.88 -12.55
C VAL A 671 -0.92 -13.16 -11.29
N PHE A 672 -1.22 -11.87 -11.15
CA PHE A 672 -0.95 -11.11 -9.93
C PHE A 672 -2.06 -11.30 -8.91
N VAL A 673 -1.67 -11.55 -7.66
CA VAL A 673 -2.60 -11.76 -6.53
C VAL A 673 -2.24 -10.90 -5.31
N PRO A 674 -3.20 -10.59 -4.41
CA PRO A 674 -2.97 -9.65 -3.31
C PRO A 674 -2.05 -10.10 -2.19
N SER A 675 -1.89 -11.41 -2.00
CA SER A 675 -1.10 -11.94 -0.88
C SER A 675 -0.35 -13.21 -1.25
N ARG A 676 0.71 -13.49 -0.50
CA ARG A 676 1.47 -14.74 -0.54
C ARG A 676 0.58 -15.98 -0.44
N LYS A 677 -0.35 -15.99 0.52
CA LYS A 677 -1.24 -17.16 0.73
C LYS A 677 -2.10 -17.42 -0.51
N LEU A 678 -2.56 -16.37 -1.17
CA LEU A 678 -3.39 -16.47 -2.37
C LEU A 678 -2.61 -16.97 -3.59
N SER A 679 -1.29 -16.75 -3.69
CA SER A 679 -0.54 -17.23 -4.85
C SER A 679 -0.51 -18.75 -4.91
N ARG A 680 -0.30 -19.39 -3.76
CA ARG A 680 -0.38 -20.84 -3.60
C ARG A 680 -1.79 -21.40 -3.81
N ILE A 681 -2.81 -20.77 -3.22
CA ILE A 681 -4.21 -21.23 -3.36
C ILE A 681 -4.66 -21.14 -4.82
N THR A 682 -4.36 -20.04 -5.49
CA THR A 682 -4.75 -19.83 -6.89
C THR A 682 -4.03 -20.80 -7.83
N ALA A 683 -2.77 -21.15 -7.55
CA ALA A 683 -2.05 -22.18 -8.29
C ALA A 683 -2.78 -23.54 -8.22
N ILE A 684 -3.17 -23.94 -7.01
CA ILE A 684 -3.90 -25.20 -6.76
C ILE A 684 -5.29 -25.16 -7.42
N ASP A 685 -6.00 -24.03 -7.33
CA ASP A 685 -7.32 -23.88 -7.94
C ASP A 685 -7.25 -24.02 -9.47
N ILE A 686 -6.27 -23.38 -10.13
CA ILE A 686 -6.05 -23.49 -11.58
C ILE A 686 -5.81 -24.94 -12.00
N LEU A 687 -4.98 -25.69 -11.26
CA LEU A 687 -4.72 -27.11 -11.52
C LEU A 687 -5.95 -27.97 -11.26
N THR A 688 -6.73 -27.65 -10.23
CA THR A 688 -7.98 -28.35 -9.89
C THR A 688 -9.01 -28.18 -11.00
N PHE A 689 -9.16 -26.96 -11.55
CA PHE A 689 -10.04 -26.71 -12.69
C PHE A 689 -9.56 -27.40 -13.96
N ALA A 690 -8.25 -27.41 -14.22
CA ALA A 690 -7.68 -28.17 -15.34
C ALA A 690 -7.90 -29.69 -15.20
N ALA A 691 -7.83 -30.22 -13.98
CA ALA A 691 -8.12 -31.62 -13.67
C ALA A 691 -9.60 -31.96 -13.88
N ALA A 692 -10.51 -31.06 -13.50
CA ALA A 692 -11.94 -31.21 -13.75
C ALA A 692 -12.27 -31.28 -15.26
N GLU A 693 -11.52 -30.57 -16.10
CA GLU A 693 -11.62 -30.65 -17.58
C GLU A 693 -10.85 -31.84 -18.20
N GLN A 694 -10.28 -32.75 -17.40
CA GLN A 694 -9.44 -33.86 -17.86
C GLN A 694 -8.18 -33.41 -18.65
N LYS A 695 -7.64 -32.23 -18.34
CA LYS A 695 -6.45 -31.63 -18.98
C LYS A 695 -5.38 -31.27 -17.95
N GLN A 696 -5.01 -32.22 -17.10
CA GLN A 696 -4.15 -31.99 -15.93
C GLN A 696 -2.77 -31.41 -16.25
N ASP A 697 -2.17 -31.78 -17.38
CA ASP A 697 -0.79 -31.42 -17.76
C ASP A 697 -0.71 -30.33 -18.85
N ARG A 698 -1.82 -29.64 -19.15
CA ARG A 698 -1.88 -28.72 -20.30
C ARG A 698 -0.91 -27.54 -20.23
N PHE A 699 -0.51 -27.16 -19.02
CA PHE A 699 0.34 -25.98 -18.78
C PHE A 699 1.83 -26.31 -18.80
N LEU A 700 2.18 -27.60 -18.88
CA LEU A 700 3.56 -28.06 -19.00
C LEU A 700 3.88 -28.31 -20.48
N HIS A 701 4.91 -27.65 -20.98
CA HIS A 701 5.30 -27.74 -22.39
C HIS A 701 6.54 -28.62 -22.64
N ILE A 702 7.03 -29.29 -21.59
CA ILE A 702 8.15 -30.24 -21.63
C ILE A 702 7.73 -31.60 -21.07
N SER A 703 8.56 -32.62 -21.26
CA SER A 703 8.29 -33.94 -20.68
C SER A 703 8.55 -33.95 -19.17
N THR A 704 7.86 -34.84 -18.44
CA THR A 704 8.06 -34.98 -16.98
C THR A 704 9.48 -35.39 -16.62
N ALA A 705 10.14 -36.19 -17.47
CA ALA A 705 11.54 -36.60 -17.26
C ALA A 705 12.54 -35.44 -17.37
N GLU A 706 12.25 -34.43 -18.20
CA GLU A 706 13.13 -33.25 -18.39
C GLU A 706 13.00 -32.24 -17.25
N ILE A 707 11.84 -32.15 -16.61
CA ILE A 707 11.61 -31.21 -15.49
C ILE A 707 12.04 -31.79 -14.14
N GLU A 708 12.06 -33.12 -14.00
CA GLU A 708 12.39 -33.82 -12.76
C GLU A 708 13.69 -33.34 -12.08
N PRO A 709 14.83 -33.16 -12.79
CA PRO A 709 16.07 -32.65 -12.21
C PRO A 709 15.87 -31.31 -11.48
N PHE A 710 15.17 -30.37 -12.10
CA PHE A 710 14.90 -29.05 -11.53
C PHE A 710 13.93 -29.13 -10.35
N THR A 711 12.90 -29.97 -10.45
CA THR A 711 11.90 -30.13 -9.37
C THR A 711 12.45 -30.82 -8.13
N ASN A 712 13.51 -31.63 -8.27
CA ASN A 712 14.20 -32.25 -7.14
C ASN A 712 15.08 -31.26 -6.37
N GLU A 713 15.42 -30.12 -6.98
CA GLU A 713 16.19 -29.07 -6.35
C GLU A 713 15.37 -28.04 -5.57
N LEU A 714 14.04 -28.06 -5.74
CA LEU A 714 13.11 -27.14 -5.06
C LEU A 714 12.93 -27.51 -3.59
N GLU A 715 12.92 -26.50 -2.72
CA GLU A 715 12.74 -26.66 -1.27
C GLU A 715 11.25 -26.77 -0.90
N ASP A 716 10.40 -25.92 -1.50
CA ASP A 716 8.95 -25.94 -1.27
C ASP A 716 8.27 -27.14 -1.95
N GLN A 717 7.67 -28.02 -1.13
CA GLN A 717 6.98 -29.22 -1.59
C GLN A 717 5.72 -28.94 -2.41
N THR A 718 4.95 -27.90 -2.06
CA THR A 718 3.76 -27.53 -2.84
C THR A 718 4.18 -26.92 -4.17
N LEU A 719 5.25 -26.13 -4.20
CA LEU A 719 5.79 -25.57 -5.44
C LEU A 719 6.22 -26.69 -6.38
N LYS A 720 6.91 -27.71 -5.86
CA LYS A 720 7.29 -28.91 -6.60
C LYS A 720 6.11 -29.57 -7.31
N GLU A 721 5.02 -29.82 -6.59
CA GLU A 721 3.80 -30.42 -7.15
C GLU A 721 3.17 -29.57 -8.26
N THR A 722 3.14 -28.24 -8.06
CA THR A 722 2.54 -27.34 -9.05
C THR A 722 3.40 -27.23 -10.32
N VAL A 723 4.72 -27.12 -10.17
CA VAL A 723 5.69 -26.99 -11.27
C VAL A 723 5.68 -28.23 -12.16
N LEU A 724 5.54 -29.42 -11.57
CA LEU A 724 5.38 -30.68 -12.30
C LEU A 724 4.16 -30.71 -13.24
N ARG A 725 3.18 -29.82 -13.03
CA ARG A 725 1.97 -29.68 -13.85
C ARG A 725 1.97 -28.39 -14.70
N GLY A 726 3.09 -27.67 -14.72
CA GLY A 726 3.29 -26.49 -15.57
C GLY A 726 2.80 -25.16 -14.98
N VAL A 727 2.48 -25.12 -13.68
CA VAL A 727 2.04 -23.92 -12.97
C VAL A 727 3.02 -23.64 -11.83
N ALA A 728 3.61 -22.44 -11.79
CA ALA A 728 4.45 -22.02 -10.67
C ALA A 728 3.82 -20.85 -9.92
N TYR A 729 4.28 -20.61 -8.70
CA TYR A 729 3.98 -19.38 -7.99
C TYR A 729 5.26 -18.73 -7.45
N LEU A 730 5.27 -17.40 -7.37
CA LEU A 730 6.34 -16.58 -6.82
C LEU A 730 5.78 -15.69 -5.72
N HIS A 731 6.44 -15.72 -4.57
CA HIS A 731 6.14 -14.84 -3.44
C HIS A 731 7.41 -14.57 -2.64
N GLU A 732 7.38 -13.54 -1.81
CA GLU A 732 8.52 -13.07 -1.00
C GLU A 732 9.09 -14.11 -0.03
N GLY A 733 8.32 -15.12 0.36
CA GLY A 733 8.78 -16.20 1.25
C GLY A 733 9.42 -17.41 0.57
N LEU A 734 9.69 -17.38 -0.75
CA LEU A 734 10.44 -18.44 -1.43
C LEU A 734 11.94 -18.21 -1.29
N SER A 735 12.73 -19.28 -1.30
CA SER A 735 14.18 -19.16 -1.34
C SER A 735 14.64 -18.53 -2.67
N HIS A 736 15.79 -17.84 -2.65
CA HIS A 736 16.37 -17.28 -3.88
C HIS A 736 16.63 -18.37 -4.93
N LYS A 737 16.97 -19.58 -4.48
CA LYS A 737 17.19 -20.75 -5.34
C LYS A 737 15.90 -21.16 -6.06
N ASP A 738 14.83 -21.39 -5.32
CA ASP A 738 13.52 -21.78 -5.88
C ASP A 738 13.02 -20.74 -6.89
N ARG A 739 13.17 -19.45 -6.55
CA ARG A 739 12.80 -18.34 -7.41
C ARG A 739 13.57 -18.36 -8.74
N THR A 740 14.89 -18.53 -8.69
CA THR A 740 15.73 -18.55 -9.89
C THR A 740 15.34 -19.69 -10.82
N ILE A 741 15.13 -20.90 -10.26
CA ILE A 741 14.69 -22.08 -11.02
C ILE A 741 13.35 -21.81 -11.71
N VAL A 742 12.37 -21.25 -11.00
CA VAL A 742 11.06 -20.92 -11.58
C VAL A 742 11.18 -19.88 -12.69
N GLU A 743 11.96 -18.82 -12.49
CA GLU A 743 12.17 -17.76 -13.48
C GLU A 743 12.84 -18.30 -14.76
N GLU A 744 13.82 -19.19 -14.63
CA GLU A 744 14.49 -19.86 -15.76
C GLU A 744 13.54 -20.79 -16.53
N LEU A 745 12.82 -21.67 -15.82
CA LEU A 745 11.85 -22.59 -16.43
C LEU A 745 10.73 -21.86 -17.16
N TYR A 746 10.24 -20.76 -16.58
CA TYR A 746 9.22 -19.92 -17.20
C TYR A 746 9.75 -19.19 -18.44
N THR A 747 10.95 -18.61 -18.36
CA THR A 747 11.57 -17.87 -19.48
C THR A 747 11.88 -18.80 -20.66
N ALA A 748 12.31 -20.03 -20.38
CA ALA A 748 12.51 -21.08 -21.36
C ALA A 748 11.20 -21.55 -22.03
N GLY A 749 10.04 -21.26 -21.41
CA GLY A 749 8.73 -21.65 -21.91
C GLY A 749 8.32 -23.06 -21.49
N ALA A 750 9.01 -23.69 -20.53
CA ALA A 750 8.62 -24.98 -19.98
C ALA A 750 7.32 -24.88 -19.17
N LEU A 751 7.17 -23.77 -18.44
CA LEU A 751 5.99 -23.46 -17.63
C LEU A 751 5.14 -22.40 -18.33
N GLN A 752 3.85 -22.66 -18.45
CA GLN A 752 2.93 -21.70 -19.07
C GLN A 752 2.46 -20.62 -18.09
N VAL A 753 2.16 -20.98 -16.83
CA VAL A 753 1.49 -20.08 -15.87
C VAL A 753 2.37 -19.81 -14.67
N CYS A 754 2.53 -18.53 -14.31
CA CYS A 754 3.21 -18.10 -13.10
C CYS A 754 2.30 -17.18 -12.27
N ILE A 755 1.98 -17.54 -11.02
CA ILE A 755 1.19 -16.72 -10.10
C ILE A 755 2.12 -15.93 -9.19
N VAL A 756 2.02 -14.61 -9.19
CA VAL A 756 2.97 -13.72 -8.50
C VAL A 756 2.24 -12.91 -7.43
N SER A 757 2.75 -12.87 -6.19
CA SER A 757 2.22 -11.97 -5.16
C SER A 757 2.51 -10.51 -5.51
N ARG A 758 1.63 -9.57 -5.14
CA ARG A 758 1.82 -8.13 -5.44
C ARG A 758 3.15 -7.58 -4.93
N SER A 759 3.62 -8.07 -3.80
CA SER A 759 4.88 -7.70 -3.12
C SER A 759 6.13 -8.03 -3.95
N MET A 760 6.01 -8.89 -4.96
CA MET A 760 7.09 -9.26 -5.88
C MET A 760 7.03 -8.50 -7.21
N LEU A 761 6.11 -7.54 -7.37
CA LEU A 761 5.91 -6.80 -8.62
C LEU A 761 7.19 -6.13 -9.14
N TRP A 762 7.89 -5.45 -8.24
CA TRP A 762 9.08 -4.65 -8.56
C TRP A 762 10.35 -5.50 -8.66
N THR A 763 10.36 -6.70 -8.07
CA THR A 763 11.47 -7.66 -8.19
C THR A 763 11.38 -8.51 -9.45
N LEU A 764 10.20 -8.64 -10.06
CA LEU A 764 9.95 -9.56 -11.16
C LEU A 764 10.68 -9.13 -12.45
N ASN A 765 11.45 -10.04 -13.04
CA ASN A 765 12.08 -9.84 -14.36
C ASN A 765 11.40 -10.65 -15.48
N LEU A 766 10.19 -11.17 -15.21
CA LEU A 766 9.42 -11.97 -16.15
C LEU A 766 8.46 -11.11 -16.97
N PHE A 767 8.33 -11.47 -18.24
CA PHE A 767 7.35 -10.91 -19.16
C PHE A 767 6.47 -12.02 -19.73
N SER A 768 5.23 -11.67 -20.06
CA SER A 768 4.22 -12.62 -20.51
C SER A 768 3.39 -12.11 -21.66
N TYR A 769 2.64 -13.00 -22.31
CA TYR A 769 1.66 -12.64 -23.33
C TYR A 769 0.35 -12.16 -22.67
N LEU A 770 -0.15 -12.91 -21.68
CA LEU A 770 -1.31 -12.52 -20.87
C LEU A 770 -0.90 -12.18 -19.44
N VAL A 771 -1.37 -11.04 -18.95
CA VAL A 771 -1.33 -10.71 -17.52
C VAL A 771 -2.75 -10.65 -16.97
N ILE A 772 -2.97 -11.33 -15.85
CA ILE A 772 -4.24 -11.25 -15.10
C ILE A 772 -3.95 -10.58 -13.76
N ILE A 773 -4.73 -9.56 -13.41
CA ILE A 773 -4.67 -8.91 -12.09
C ILE A 773 -5.92 -9.33 -11.33
N MET A 774 -5.75 -10.20 -10.33
CA MET A 774 -6.83 -10.76 -9.53
C MET A 774 -7.07 -9.91 -8.28
N ASP A 775 -8.10 -9.06 -8.34
CA ASP A 775 -8.41 -8.01 -7.36
C ASP A 775 -7.35 -6.89 -7.32
N THR A 776 -7.78 -5.71 -6.88
CA THR A 776 -6.92 -4.51 -6.86
C THR A 776 -6.91 -3.85 -5.48
N GLN A 777 -7.12 -4.64 -4.44
CA GLN A 777 -7.19 -4.18 -3.05
C GLN A 777 -6.27 -5.03 -2.17
N TYR A 778 -5.78 -4.42 -1.10
CA TYR A 778 -5.07 -5.12 -0.04
C TYR A 778 -5.58 -4.64 1.32
N TYR A 779 -5.41 -5.48 2.33
CA TYR A 779 -5.83 -5.14 3.68
C TYR A 779 -4.76 -4.27 4.35
N ASN A 780 -5.13 -3.07 4.74
CA ASN A 780 -4.33 -2.22 5.63
C ASN A 780 -4.82 -2.43 7.07
N GLY A 781 -4.01 -3.10 7.87
CA GLY A 781 -4.36 -3.42 9.25
C GLY A 781 -4.16 -2.28 10.24
N GLN A 782 -3.61 -1.13 9.82
CA GLN A 782 -3.51 0.07 10.66
C GLN A 782 -4.90 0.73 10.75
N ASP A 783 -5.47 1.07 9.59
CA ASP A 783 -6.80 1.68 9.48
C ASP A 783 -7.94 0.67 9.43
N HIS A 784 -7.61 -0.63 9.36
CA HIS A 784 -8.56 -1.75 9.25
C HIS A 784 -9.45 -1.69 8.00
N THR A 785 -8.95 -1.04 6.95
CA THR A 785 -9.59 -0.86 5.65
C THR A 785 -8.97 -1.77 4.59
N TYR A 786 -9.63 -1.83 3.44
CA TYR A 786 -9.03 -2.35 2.22
C TYR A 786 -8.63 -1.16 1.35
N ASP A 787 -7.33 -0.96 1.21
CA ASP A 787 -6.80 0.11 0.38
C ASP A 787 -6.67 -0.39 -1.06
N ASP A 788 -6.97 0.48 -2.00
CA ASP A 788 -6.80 0.20 -3.42
C ASP A 788 -5.31 0.18 -3.79
N TYR A 789 -4.95 -0.57 -4.83
CA TYR A 789 -3.59 -0.54 -5.34
C TYR A 789 -3.26 0.84 -5.88
N PRO A 790 -2.05 1.36 -5.60
CA PRO A 790 -1.54 2.52 -6.31
C PRO A 790 -1.60 2.27 -7.82
N ILE A 791 -2.05 3.28 -8.58
CA ILE A 791 -2.17 3.15 -10.04
C ILE A 791 -0.82 2.82 -10.69
N ASN A 792 0.28 3.27 -10.09
CA ASN A 792 1.66 2.97 -10.52
C ASN A 792 1.95 1.46 -10.47
N ASP A 793 1.51 0.76 -9.41
CA ASP A 793 1.66 -0.69 -9.30
C ASP A 793 0.87 -1.41 -10.41
N VAL A 794 -0.37 -0.97 -10.66
CA VAL A 794 -1.23 -1.56 -11.70
C VAL A 794 -0.64 -1.35 -13.09
N LEU A 795 -0.09 -0.17 -13.39
CA LEU A 795 0.61 0.10 -14.65
C LEU A 795 1.86 -0.77 -14.81
N GLN A 796 2.59 -1.00 -13.73
CA GLN A 796 3.76 -1.88 -13.75
C GLN A 796 3.36 -3.34 -13.99
N MET A 797 2.25 -3.81 -13.42
CA MET A 797 1.68 -5.14 -13.69
C MET A 797 1.30 -5.28 -15.18
N ILE A 798 0.58 -4.29 -15.72
CA ILE A 798 0.23 -4.21 -17.16
C ILE A 798 1.49 -4.18 -18.03
N GLY A 799 2.56 -3.54 -17.55
CA GLY A 799 3.86 -3.48 -18.19
C GLY A 799 4.51 -4.85 -18.44
N ARG A 800 4.13 -5.88 -17.67
CA ARG A 800 4.65 -7.25 -17.84
C ARG A 800 4.03 -7.99 -19.02
N ALA A 801 2.90 -7.51 -19.55
CA ALA A 801 2.31 -8.01 -20.79
C ALA A 801 3.04 -7.40 -22.00
N ASN A 802 4.26 -7.87 -22.27
CA ASN A 802 5.12 -7.30 -23.31
C ASN A 802 6.24 -8.26 -23.75
N ARG A 803 6.17 -8.81 -24.98
CA ARG A 803 7.21 -9.70 -25.54
C ARG A 803 7.53 -9.33 -27.00
N PRO A 804 8.22 -8.19 -27.24
CA PRO A 804 8.35 -7.60 -28.58
C PRO A 804 9.08 -8.47 -29.61
N LEU A 805 9.92 -9.41 -29.18
CA LEU A 805 10.65 -10.31 -30.09
C LEU A 805 9.87 -11.58 -30.45
N LYS A 806 8.76 -11.87 -29.76
CA LYS A 806 8.01 -13.13 -29.91
C LYS A 806 6.56 -12.92 -30.34
N GLU A 807 5.93 -11.83 -29.89
CA GLU A 807 4.48 -11.61 -29.99
C GLU A 807 4.17 -10.28 -30.69
N VAL A 808 3.03 -10.22 -31.40
CA VAL A 808 2.55 -9.01 -32.10
C VAL A 808 1.64 -8.18 -31.19
N ASP A 809 0.85 -8.85 -30.36
CA ASP A 809 -0.07 -8.29 -29.39
C ASP A 809 0.23 -8.83 -27.97
N ALA A 810 -0.41 -8.22 -26.98
CA ALA A 810 -0.40 -8.66 -25.59
C ALA A 810 -1.77 -8.38 -24.96
N LYS A 811 -2.14 -9.18 -23.97
CA LYS A 811 -3.47 -9.12 -23.36
C LYS A 811 -3.39 -8.91 -21.86
N VAL A 812 -4.34 -8.15 -21.32
CA VAL A 812 -4.49 -7.96 -19.88
C VAL A 812 -5.95 -8.14 -19.47
N VAL A 813 -6.17 -8.89 -18.40
CA VAL A 813 -7.47 -8.97 -17.71
C VAL A 813 -7.33 -8.44 -16.30
N LEU A 814 -7.93 -7.29 -16.02
CA LEU A 814 -7.97 -6.67 -14.70
C LEU A 814 -9.33 -6.98 -14.05
N MET A 815 -9.31 -7.71 -12.94
CA MET A 815 -10.50 -8.01 -12.13
C MET A 815 -10.49 -7.11 -10.89
N CYS A 816 -11.55 -6.33 -10.68
CA CYS A 816 -11.63 -5.39 -9.56
C CYS A 816 -13.05 -5.34 -8.97
N LEU A 817 -13.19 -4.64 -7.83
CA LEU A 817 -14.51 -4.25 -7.32
C LEU A 817 -15.20 -3.32 -8.33
N SER A 818 -16.50 -3.50 -8.55
CA SER A 818 -17.25 -2.74 -9.56
C SER A 818 -17.21 -1.23 -9.37
N SER A 819 -17.20 -0.75 -8.12
CA SER A 819 -17.09 0.69 -7.81
C SER A 819 -15.78 1.33 -8.29
N LYS A 820 -14.73 0.52 -8.51
CA LYS A 820 -13.40 0.97 -8.97
C LYS A 820 -13.20 0.79 -10.49
N LYS A 821 -14.17 0.18 -11.19
CA LYS A 821 -14.06 -0.11 -12.62
C LYS A 821 -13.88 1.14 -13.48
N ASP A 822 -14.69 2.17 -13.23
CA ASP A 822 -14.65 3.41 -14.02
C ASP A 822 -13.38 4.22 -13.74
N PHE A 823 -12.87 4.16 -12.51
CA PHE A 823 -11.56 4.69 -12.15
C PHE A 823 -10.45 4.09 -13.03
N PHE A 824 -10.34 2.75 -13.06
CA PHE A 824 -9.33 2.10 -13.89
C PHE A 824 -9.55 2.33 -15.38
N LYS A 825 -10.81 2.33 -15.85
CA LYS A 825 -11.12 2.65 -17.24
C LYS A 825 -10.60 4.05 -17.62
N LYS A 826 -10.71 5.04 -16.73
CA LYS A 826 -10.22 6.38 -17.01
C LYS A 826 -8.68 6.44 -17.02
N PHE A 827 -8.05 6.07 -15.91
CA PHE A 827 -6.61 6.30 -15.70
C PHE A 827 -5.68 5.28 -16.38
N LEU A 828 -6.20 4.19 -16.96
CA LEU A 828 -5.41 3.28 -17.78
C LEU A 828 -5.42 3.64 -19.28
N TYR A 829 -6.49 4.30 -19.76
CA TYR A 829 -6.58 4.76 -21.15
C TYR A 829 -6.10 6.22 -21.32
N GLU A 830 -6.24 7.05 -20.30
CA GLU A 830 -5.74 8.42 -20.28
C GLU A 830 -4.36 8.51 -19.59
N PRO A 831 -3.49 9.46 -19.99
CA PRO A 831 -2.25 9.76 -19.26
C PRO A 831 -2.52 10.14 -17.79
N LEU A 832 -1.58 9.83 -16.90
CA LEU A 832 -1.75 10.10 -15.47
C LEU A 832 -1.50 11.57 -15.10
N PRO A 833 -2.38 12.23 -14.33
CA PRO A 833 -2.03 13.47 -13.66
C PRO A 833 -1.12 13.18 -12.47
N ILE A 834 -0.04 13.97 -12.32
CA ILE A 834 0.89 13.85 -11.20
C ILE A 834 0.85 15.14 -10.40
N GLU A 835 0.69 15.01 -9.09
CA GLU A 835 0.81 16.10 -8.14
C GLU A 835 2.00 15.85 -7.22
N SER A 836 2.49 16.93 -6.61
CA SER A 836 3.48 16.84 -5.54
C SER A 836 2.79 16.54 -4.21
N HIS A 837 3.50 15.88 -3.31
CA HIS A 837 3.11 15.74 -1.89
C HIS A 837 4.20 16.29 -0.96
N LEU A 838 5.08 17.14 -1.50
CA LEU A 838 6.22 17.66 -0.75
C LEU A 838 5.76 18.49 0.44
N ASP A 839 4.64 19.19 0.34
CA ASP A 839 4.00 20.00 1.38
C ASP A 839 3.72 19.22 2.68
N HIS A 840 3.53 17.91 2.61
CA HIS A 840 3.36 17.06 3.79
C HIS A 840 4.69 16.57 4.41
N CYS A 841 5.82 16.73 3.72
CA CYS A 841 7.13 16.18 4.09
C CYS A 841 8.26 17.22 4.10
N LEU A 842 7.95 18.50 4.29
CA LEU A 842 8.93 19.59 4.19
C LEU A 842 9.97 19.62 5.31
N HIS A 843 9.56 19.31 6.54
CA HIS A 843 10.37 19.53 7.76
C HIS A 843 11.77 18.93 7.65
N ASP A 844 11.88 17.68 7.22
CA ASP A 844 13.16 16.97 7.13
C ASP A 844 14.10 17.57 6.09
N HIS A 845 13.54 18.02 4.96
CA HIS A 845 14.30 18.62 3.89
C HIS A 845 14.75 20.04 4.25
N PHE A 846 13.87 20.85 4.84
CA PHE A 846 14.21 22.18 5.35
C PHE A 846 15.30 22.11 6.40
N ASN A 847 15.16 21.22 7.39
CA ASN A 847 16.19 21.01 8.40
C ASN A 847 17.54 20.62 7.77
N ALA A 848 17.55 19.72 6.77
CA ALA A 848 18.78 19.35 6.08
C ALA A 848 19.41 20.49 5.27
N GLU A 849 18.60 21.33 4.61
CA GLU A 849 19.08 22.48 3.84
C GLU A 849 19.54 23.64 4.75
N ILE A 850 18.98 23.78 5.96
CA ILE A 850 19.46 24.71 7.00
C ILE A 850 20.81 24.24 7.56
N VAL A 851 20.94 22.95 7.89
CA VAL A 851 22.21 22.36 8.36
C VAL A 851 23.34 22.52 7.34
N THR A 852 23.01 22.51 6.05
CA THR A 852 23.99 22.68 4.95
C THR A 852 24.14 24.14 4.50
N LYS A 853 23.47 25.07 5.20
CA LYS A 853 23.47 26.50 4.94
C LYS A 853 23.05 26.85 3.51
N THR A 854 22.15 26.06 2.93
CA THR A 854 21.44 26.41 1.70
C THR A 854 20.29 27.36 2.03
N ILE A 855 19.66 27.17 3.17
CA ILE A 855 18.67 28.07 3.76
C ILE A 855 19.32 28.70 4.99
N GLU A 856 19.57 30.01 4.96
CA GLU A 856 20.09 30.75 6.12
C GLU A 856 19.02 31.67 6.75
N ASN A 857 17.93 31.92 6.04
CA ASN A 857 16.81 32.75 6.50
C ASN A 857 15.48 32.32 5.86
N LYS A 858 14.35 32.88 6.32
CA LYS A 858 13.01 32.55 5.78
C LYS A 858 12.84 32.86 4.29
N GLN A 859 13.54 33.85 3.74
CA GLN A 859 13.46 34.20 2.32
C GLN A 859 14.15 33.12 1.47
N ASP A 860 15.31 32.62 1.91
CA ASP A 860 15.99 31.50 1.24
C ASP A 860 15.10 30.25 1.23
N ALA A 861 14.28 30.03 2.26
CA ALA A 861 13.33 28.92 2.31
C ALA A 861 12.22 29.05 1.26
N VAL A 862 11.68 30.27 1.08
CA VAL A 862 10.73 30.57 0.00
C VAL A 862 11.40 30.37 -1.36
N ASP A 863 12.61 30.89 -1.54
CA ASP A 863 13.39 30.77 -2.77
C ASP A 863 13.70 29.31 -3.09
N TYR A 864 14.04 28.50 -2.09
CA TYR A 864 14.25 27.05 -2.23
C TYR A 864 12.99 26.34 -2.75
N LEU A 865 11.81 26.67 -2.21
CA LEU A 865 10.55 26.10 -2.70
C LEU A 865 10.30 26.41 -4.17
N THR A 866 10.76 27.54 -4.71
CA THR A 866 10.58 27.87 -6.14
C THR A 866 11.27 26.89 -7.11
N TRP A 867 12.24 26.10 -6.62
CA TRP A 867 12.94 25.08 -7.40
C TRP A 867 12.18 23.76 -7.51
N THR A 868 11.13 23.58 -6.72
CA THR A 868 10.37 22.33 -6.56
C THR A 868 9.27 22.17 -7.62
N LEU A 869 8.74 20.96 -7.76
CA LEU A 869 7.55 20.69 -8.58
C LEU A 869 6.29 21.23 -7.87
N LEU A 870 6.24 21.16 -6.54
CA LEU A 870 5.20 21.73 -5.69
C LEU A 870 4.87 23.18 -6.10
N TYR A 871 5.89 24.04 -6.17
CA TYR A 871 5.71 25.44 -6.58
C TYR A 871 5.06 25.59 -7.96
N ARG A 872 5.45 24.73 -8.93
CA ARG A 872 4.85 24.74 -10.27
C ARG A 872 3.39 24.32 -10.19
N ARG A 873 3.09 23.26 -9.44
CA ARG A 873 1.74 22.68 -9.36
C ARG A 873 0.76 23.53 -8.57
N MET A 874 1.19 24.25 -7.53
CA MET A 874 0.33 25.20 -6.79
C MET A 874 -0.38 26.21 -7.70
N THR A 875 0.28 26.65 -8.79
CA THR A 875 -0.33 27.59 -9.75
C THR A 875 -1.29 26.92 -10.74
N GLN A 876 -1.08 25.64 -11.03
CA GLN A 876 -1.83 24.88 -12.03
C GLN A 876 -3.03 24.13 -11.44
N ASN A 877 -2.96 23.78 -10.16
CA ASN A 877 -4.01 23.09 -9.42
C ASN A 877 -4.06 23.55 -7.96
N PRO A 878 -4.46 24.81 -7.70
CA PRO A 878 -4.34 25.43 -6.37
C PRO A 878 -5.14 24.72 -5.27
N ASN A 879 -6.38 24.30 -5.54
CA ASN A 879 -7.20 23.66 -4.51
C ASN A 879 -6.67 22.29 -4.07
N TYR A 880 -5.86 21.62 -4.89
CA TYR A 880 -5.20 20.38 -4.45
C TYR A 880 -4.29 20.62 -3.23
N TYR A 881 -3.68 21.80 -3.16
CA TYR A 881 -2.79 22.22 -2.08
C TYR A 881 -3.47 23.19 -1.11
N ASN A 882 -4.82 23.21 -1.07
CA ASN A 882 -5.63 24.13 -0.25
C ASN A 882 -5.46 25.64 -0.57
N LEU A 883 -4.93 26.03 -1.74
CA LEU A 883 -4.92 27.44 -2.16
C LEU A 883 -6.31 27.87 -2.69
N GLN A 884 -6.72 29.09 -2.34
CA GLN A 884 -8.00 29.68 -2.77
C GLN A 884 -7.91 30.46 -4.09
N GLY A 885 -6.71 30.68 -4.63
CA GLY A 885 -6.49 31.47 -5.84
C GLY A 885 -5.09 31.31 -6.43
N VAL A 886 -4.93 31.77 -7.68
CA VAL A 886 -3.68 31.62 -8.47
C VAL A 886 -2.87 32.90 -8.62
N SER A 887 -3.30 34.02 -8.01
CA SER A 887 -2.55 35.27 -8.12
C SER A 887 -1.20 35.15 -7.42
N HIS A 888 -0.21 35.94 -7.83
CA HIS A 888 1.08 36.05 -7.13
C HIS A 888 0.95 36.28 -5.62
N ARG A 889 -0.04 37.07 -5.17
CA ARG A 889 -0.29 37.30 -3.74
C ARG A 889 -0.70 36.01 -3.02
N HIS A 890 -1.78 35.35 -3.46
CA HIS A 890 -2.21 34.05 -2.90
C HIS A 890 -1.08 33.02 -2.84
N LEU A 891 -0.27 32.91 -3.91
CA LEU A 891 0.87 31.98 -3.94
C LEU A 891 1.94 32.39 -2.93
N SER A 892 2.31 33.67 -2.88
CA SER A 892 3.30 34.17 -1.94
C SER A 892 2.86 34.00 -0.49
N ASP A 893 1.62 34.39 -0.18
CA ASP A 893 1.04 34.28 1.16
C ASP A 893 1.02 32.81 1.62
N HIS A 894 0.63 31.88 0.75
CA HIS A 894 0.61 30.46 1.06
C HIS A 894 2.01 29.84 1.23
N LEU A 895 2.97 30.21 0.37
CA LEU A 895 4.37 29.77 0.54
C LEU A 895 4.96 30.30 1.84
N SER A 896 4.69 31.56 2.17
CA SER A 896 5.11 32.16 3.44
C SER A 896 4.48 31.45 4.64
N GLU A 897 3.18 31.15 4.60
CA GLU A 897 2.49 30.39 5.66
C GLU A 897 3.10 29.00 5.83
N LEU A 898 3.33 28.29 4.72
CA LEU A 898 3.91 26.95 4.74
C LEU A 898 5.36 26.95 5.27
N VAL A 899 6.17 27.95 4.89
CA VAL A 899 7.52 28.15 5.44
C VAL A 899 7.44 28.47 6.93
N GLU A 900 6.57 29.39 7.33
CA GLU A 900 6.41 29.80 8.74
C GLU A 900 6.01 28.63 9.62
N ASN A 901 4.99 27.87 9.21
CA ASN A 901 4.52 26.69 9.94
C ASN A 901 5.64 25.64 10.05
N THR A 902 6.33 25.34 8.96
CA THR A 902 7.41 24.33 8.94
C THR A 902 8.58 24.73 9.84
N LEU A 903 9.03 25.99 9.77
CA LEU A 903 10.14 26.49 10.59
C LEU A 903 9.76 26.62 12.07
N THR A 904 8.52 27.04 12.36
CA THR A 904 7.99 27.09 13.73
C THR A 904 7.94 25.70 14.35
N ASP A 905 7.49 24.69 13.62
CA ASP A 905 7.50 23.31 14.08
C ASP A 905 8.93 22.82 14.37
N LEU A 906 9.87 23.09 13.45
CA LEU A 906 11.29 22.71 13.64
C LEU A 906 11.95 23.43 14.83
N GLU A 907 11.58 24.69 15.10
CA GLU A 907 12.03 25.44 16.26
C GLU A 907 11.43 24.86 17.57
N GLN A 908 10.14 24.52 17.57
CA GLN A 908 9.48 23.87 18.71
C GLN A 908 10.09 22.49 19.02
N SER A 909 10.47 21.73 17.99
CA SER A 909 11.21 20.47 18.12
C SER A 909 12.69 20.68 18.48
N LYS A 910 13.17 21.93 18.62
CA LYS A 910 14.56 22.32 18.90
C LYS A 910 15.57 21.81 17.87
N CYS A 911 15.15 21.66 16.62
CA CYS A 911 16.03 21.32 15.51
C CYS A 911 16.79 22.55 14.98
N ILE A 912 16.15 23.72 15.02
CA ILE A 912 16.70 24.99 14.58
C ILE A 912 16.41 26.10 15.61
N THR A 913 17.05 27.25 15.45
CA THR A 913 16.71 28.50 16.13
C THR A 913 16.42 29.59 15.11
N ILE A 914 15.42 30.42 15.41
CA ILE A 914 15.08 31.58 14.59
C ILE A 914 15.51 32.85 15.33
N GLU A 915 16.52 33.54 14.80
CA GLU A 915 17.02 34.81 15.33
C GLU A 915 16.37 35.98 14.59
N ASN A 916 16.03 37.05 15.32
CA ASN A 916 15.41 38.25 14.76
C ASN A 916 14.12 37.97 13.93
N GLU A 917 13.39 36.89 14.22
CA GLU A 917 12.21 36.42 13.47
C GLU A 917 12.46 36.08 11.98
N MET A 918 13.72 36.03 11.53
CA MET A 918 14.08 35.90 10.12
C MET A 918 15.21 34.91 9.85
N ASP A 919 16.31 35.01 10.60
CA ASP A 919 17.53 34.23 10.34
C ASP A 919 17.43 32.87 11.01
N THR A 920 17.80 31.80 10.31
CA THR A 920 17.71 30.42 10.80
C THR A 920 19.09 29.82 11.00
N SER A 921 19.34 29.22 12.16
CA SER A 921 20.57 28.49 12.46
C SER A 921 20.27 27.07 12.96
N PRO A 922 21.07 26.06 12.58
CA PRO A 922 20.84 24.68 12.99
C PRO A 922 21.28 24.45 14.44
N LEU A 923 20.48 23.70 15.20
CA LEU A 923 20.83 23.19 16.53
C LEU A 923 21.35 21.74 16.46
N ASN A 924 21.87 21.23 17.58
CA ASN A 924 22.40 19.87 17.69
C ASN A 924 21.41 18.80 17.23
N LEU A 925 20.13 18.90 17.62
CA LEU A 925 19.12 17.93 17.22
C LEU A 925 18.87 17.95 15.70
N GLY A 926 18.82 19.14 15.09
CA GLY A 926 18.67 19.30 13.64
C GLY A 926 19.88 18.72 12.89
N MET A 927 21.09 18.96 13.40
CA MET A 927 22.32 18.37 12.85
C MET A 927 22.32 16.83 12.91
N ILE A 928 21.87 16.24 14.02
CA ILE A 928 21.75 14.79 14.20
C ILE A 928 20.71 14.22 13.22
N ALA A 929 19.52 14.82 13.15
CA ALA A 929 18.45 14.41 12.23
C ALA A 929 18.92 14.41 10.77
N ALA A 930 19.55 15.51 10.35
CA ALA A 930 20.05 15.67 8.98
C ALA A 930 21.21 14.73 8.65
N TYR A 931 22.09 14.44 9.63
CA TYR A 931 23.26 13.58 9.43
C TYR A 931 22.89 12.11 9.26
N TYR A 932 22.00 11.59 10.11
CA TYR A 932 21.59 10.18 10.09
C TYR A 932 20.39 9.88 9.20
N TYR A 933 19.80 10.90 8.58
CA TYR A 933 18.59 10.77 7.78
C TYR A 933 17.45 10.17 8.61
N ILE A 934 17.08 10.92 9.65
CA ILE A 934 16.03 10.57 10.63
C ILE A 934 14.98 11.67 10.61
N ASN A 935 13.72 11.28 10.72
CA ASN A 935 12.59 12.19 10.77
C ASN A 935 12.69 13.11 12.01
N TYR A 936 12.41 14.40 11.84
CA TYR A 936 12.48 15.38 12.93
C TYR A 936 11.60 14.99 14.13
N ARG A 937 10.43 14.37 13.90
CA ARG A 937 9.52 13.88 14.96
C ARG A 937 10.16 12.78 15.80
N THR A 938 10.94 11.89 15.16
CA THR A 938 11.68 10.84 15.86
C THR A 938 12.76 11.44 16.77
N ILE A 939 13.50 12.45 16.29
CA ILE A 939 14.51 13.13 17.13
C ILE A 939 13.86 13.95 18.25
N GLU A 940 12.71 14.57 17.99
CA GLU A 940 11.93 15.24 19.04
C GLU A 940 11.48 14.24 20.12
N LEU A 941 10.95 13.09 19.71
CA LEU A 941 10.61 11.99 20.61
C LEU A 941 11.83 11.55 21.42
N PHE A 942 12.99 11.36 20.78
CA PHE A 942 14.23 10.99 21.47
C PHE A 942 14.63 12.04 22.50
N SER A 943 14.58 13.33 22.15
CA SER A 943 14.89 14.41 23.09
C SER A 943 13.91 14.48 24.27
N LYS A 944 12.64 14.11 24.09
CA LYS A 944 11.61 14.12 25.14
C LYS A 944 11.63 12.87 26.02
N SER A 945 11.99 11.71 25.45
CA SER A 945 11.89 10.40 26.12
C SER A 945 13.21 9.91 26.72
N LEU A 946 14.35 10.31 26.19
CA LEU A 946 15.67 9.92 26.72
C LEU A 946 15.99 10.71 28.00
N THR A 947 16.52 10.02 29.01
CA THR A 947 16.87 10.60 30.31
C THR A 947 18.20 10.03 30.81
N ALA A 948 18.81 10.67 31.81
CA ALA A 948 20.04 10.20 32.46
C ALA A 948 19.94 8.79 33.10
N LYS A 949 18.72 8.25 33.27
CA LYS A 949 18.44 6.93 33.87
C LYS A 949 17.95 5.89 32.87
N THR A 950 17.86 6.25 31.58
CA THR A 950 17.37 5.35 30.54
C THR A 950 18.29 4.13 30.41
N LYS A 951 17.69 2.94 30.26
CA LYS A 951 18.38 1.64 30.11
C LYS A 951 17.93 0.95 28.82
N ILE A 952 18.60 -0.14 28.46
CA ILE A 952 18.33 -0.93 27.23
C ILE A 952 16.84 -1.24 27.00
N LYS A 953 16.08 -1.65 28.04
CA LYS A 953 14.63 -1.91 27.89
C LYS A 953 13.86 -0.66 27.40
N ALA A 954 14.18 0.51 27.96
CA ALA A 954 13.53 1.76 27.57
C ALA A 954 14.08 2.26 26.23
N LEU A 955 15.37 2.05 25.91
CA LEU A 955 15.94 2.36 24.60
C LEU A 955 15.23 1.58 23.48
N LEU A 956 15.00 0.27 23.67
CA LEU A 956 14.25 -0.54 22.71
C LEU A 956 12.85 0.01 22.46
N ASP A 957 12.16 0.45 23.51
CA ASP A 957 10.83 1.02 23.40
C ASP A 957 10.84 2.38 22.68
N ILE A 958 11.81 3.25 23.00
CA ILE A 958 11.97 4.56 22.37
C ILE A 958 12.32 4.42 20.88
N VAL A 959 13.27 3.53 20.52
CA VAL A 959 13.66 3.26 19.13
C VAL A 959 12.49 2.65 18.35
N ALA A 960 11.70 1.76 18.95
CA ALA A 960 10.54 1.16 18.28
C ALA A 960 9.40 2.16 17.99
N ASN A 961 9.28 3.22 18.80
CA ASN A 961 8.31 4.31 18.59
C ASN A 961 8.78 5.38 17.59
N ALA A 962 9.87 5.13 16.85
CA ALA A 962 10.33 6.01 15.78
C ALA A 962 9.35 6.07 14.61
N ALA A 963 9.17 7.25 14.01
CA ALA A 963 8.27 7.49 12.87
C ALA A 963 8.65 6.65 11.63
N GLU A 964 9.93 6.27 11.50
CA GLU A 964 10.43 5.39 10.43
C GLU A 964 9.78 4.00 10.41
N PHE A 965 9.14 3.60 11.51
CA PHE A 965 8.41 2.33 11.66
C PHE A 965 6.89 2.48 11.57
N GLU A 966 6.36 3.69 11.37
CA GLU A 966 4.92 3.93 11.19
C GLU A 966 4.38 3.20 9.95
N HIS A 967 5.18 3.05 8.89
CA HIS A 967 4.78 2.37 7.66
C HIS A 967 4.92 0.83 7.71
N ILE A 968 5.31 0.24 8.84
CA ILE A 968 5.40 -1.23 8.95
C ILE A 968 3.99 -1.82 8.79
N PRO A 969 3.78 -2.73 7.82
CA PRO A 969 2.44 -3.19 7.47
C PRO A 969 1.86 -4.07 8.57
N ILE A 970 0.58 -3.88 8.89
CA ILE A 970 -0.18 -4.80 9.74
C ILE A 970 -1.06 -5.66 8.83
N ARG A 971 -0.83 -6.97 8.79
CA ARG A 971 -1.58 -7.88 7.91
C ARG A 971 -2.73 -8.56 8.65
N HIS A 972 -3.66 -9.12 7.87
CA HIS A 972 -4.81 -9.83 8.41
C HIS A 972 -4.36 -11.03 9.26
N HIS A 973 -4.96 -11.20 10.45
CA HIS A 973 -4.63 -12.23 11.46
C HIS A 973 -3.27 -12.10 12.18
N GLU A 974 -2.45 -11.09 11.89
CA GLU A 974 -1.18 -10.90 12.61
C GLU A 974 -1.39 -10.57 14.09
N GLU A 975 -2.50 -9.93 14.46
CA GLU A 975 -2.83 -9.56 15.85
C GLU A 975 -2.68 -10.76 16.83
N ASN A 976 -3.17 -11.94 16.43
CA ASN A 976 -3.10 -13.14 17.26
C ASN A 976 -1.67 -13.72 17.31
N ILE A 977 -0.92 -13.62 16.21
CA ILE A 977 0.46 -14.10 16.12
C ILE A 977 1.36 -13.22 17.00
N LEU A 978 1.19 -11.90 16.94
CA LEU A 978 1.92 -10.93 17.76
C LEU A 978 1.59 -11.09 19.24
N LYS A 979 0.33 -11.36 19.59
CA LYS A 979 -0.07 -11.73 20.97
C LYS A 979 0.69 -12.94 21.49
N GLN A 980 0.76 -14.01 20.68
CA GLN A 980 1.52 -15.22 21.04
C GLN A 980 3.02 -14.94 21.16
N LEU A 981 3.59 -14.16 20.24
CA LEU A 981 5.00 -13.76 20.29
C LEU A 981 5.31 -12.97 21.56
N ALA A 982 4.48 -11.98 21.91
CA ALA A 982 4.64 -11.17 23.12
C ALA A 982 4.71 -11.99 24.42
N THR A 983 4.02 -13.14 24.49
CA THR A 983 4.12 -14.03 25.66
C THR A 983 5.48 -14.71 25.82
N ARG A 984 6.22 -14.91 24.72
CA ARG A 984 7.54 -15.58 24.72
C ARG A 984 8.71 -14.62 24.91
N LEU A 985 8.51 -13.32 24.68
CA LEU A 985 9.58 -12.33 24.71
C LEU A 985 9.97 -11.89 26.13
N PRO A 986 11.25 -11.50 26.37
CA PRO A 986 11.75 -11.13 27.69
C PRO A 986 11.10 -9.87 28.28
N ASN A 987 10.90 -8.82 27.47
CA ASN A 987 10.36 -7.55 27.94
C ASN A 987 8.86 -7.47 27.61
N LYS A 988 8.01 -7.52 28.64
CA LYS A 988 6.57 -7.28 28.51
C LYS A 988 6.27 -5.79 28.35
N LEU A 989 5.37 -5.50 27.40
CA LEU A 989 4.80 -4.18 27.13
C LEU A 989 3.48 -4.01 27.90
N ASN A 990 3.17 -2.78 28.31
CA ASN A 990 1.94 -2.46 29.06
C ASN A 990 0.87 -1.92 28.09
N ASN A 991 -0.42 -2.26 28.31
CA ASN A 991 -1.58 -1.74 27.55
C ASN A 991 -1.43 -1.79 26.02
N VAL A 992 -1.10 -2.97 25.49
CA VAL A 992 -0.66 -3.16 24.10
C VAL A 992 -1.84 -3.20 23.12
N LYS A 993 -1.81 -2.31 22.13
CA LYS A 993 -2.61 -2.39 20.91
C LYS A 993 -1.81 -3.14 19.83
N PHE A 994 -2.22 -4.36 19.47
CA PHE A 994 -1.47 -5.21 18.54
C PHE A 994 -1.68 -4.86 17.05
N ASN A 995 -2.48 -3.83 16.77
CA ASN A 995 -2.61 -3.17 15.48
C ASN A 995 -1.67 -1.97 15.33
N ASP A 996 -0.89 -1.64 16.35
CA ASP A 996 0.09 -0.56 16.30
C ASP A 996 1.41 -1.05 15.64
N PRO A 997 1.88 -0.39 14.56
CA PRO A 997 3.17 -0.67 13.92
C PRO A 997 4.37 -0.61 14.87
N HIS A 998 4.38 0.33 15.83
CA HIS A 998 5.49 0.50 16.78
C HIS A 998 5.58 -0.67 17.77
N VAL A 999 4.42 -1.15 18.23
CA VAL A 999 4.34 -2.38 19.03
C VAL A 999 4.92 -3.56 18.24
N LYS A 1000 4.50 -3.72 16.98
CA LYS A 1000 5.03 -4.77 16.10
C LYS A 1000 6.55 -4.65 15.97
N ALA A 1001 7.07 -3.45 15.70
CA ALA A 1001 8.50 -3.22 15.57
C ALA A 1001 9.27 -3.60 16.85
N ASN A 1002 8.75 -3.24 18.02
CA ASN A 1002 9.32 -3.61 19.31
C ASN A 1002 9.40 -5.14 19.49
N LEU A 1003 8.29 -5.84 19.22
CA LEU A 1003 8.23 -7.31 19.34
C LEU A 1003 9.20 -7.99 18.37
N LEU A 1004 9.33 -7.48 17.14
CA LEU A 1004 10.24 -8.03 16.14
C LEU A 1004 11.72 -7.78 16.47
N LEU A 1005 12.07 -6.59 16.98
CA LEU A 1005 13.41 -6.31 17.50
C LEU A 1005 13.77 -7.28 18.63
N GLN A 1006 12.87 -7.48 19.60
CA GLN A 1006 13.11 -8.43 20.69
C GLN A 1006 13.19 -9.89 20.20
N ALA A 1007 12.42 -10.26 19.18
CA ALA A 1007 12.47 -11.59 18.57
C ALA A 1007 13.82 -11.83 17.87
N HIS A 1008 14.34 -10.81 17.16
CA HIS A 1008 15.68 -10.83 16.56
C HIS A 1008 16.78 -11.03 17.60
N LEU A 1009 16.79 -10.21 18.65
CA LEU A 1009 17.74 -10.33 19.76
C LEU A 1009 17.66 -11.70 20.47
N SER A 1010 16.48 -12.32 20.46
CA SER A 1010 16.26 -13.66 21.03
C SER A 1010 16.51 -14.81 20.06
N ARG A 1011 16.81 -14.52 18.78
CA ARG A 1011 16.92 -15.48 17.67
C ARG A 1011 15.71 -16.41 17.54
N ILE A 1012 14.50 -15.88 17.73
CA ILE A 1012 13.26 -16.64 17.54
C ILE A 1012 12.98 -16.79 16.04
N GLN A 1013 12.74 -18.02 15.59
CA GLN A 1013 12.35 -18.25 14.20
C GLN A 1013 10.97 -17.68 13.92
N LEU A 1014 10.89 -16.73 12.98
CA LEU A 1014 9.66 -16.09 12.55
C LEU A 1014 9.15 -16.69 11.23
N SER A 1015 7.91 -16.37 10.88
CA SER A 1015 7.40 -16.60 9.52
C SER A 1015 8.13 -15.69 8.53
N ALA A 1016 8.22 -16.09 7.26
CA ALA A 1016 8.91 -15.30 6.24
C ALA A 1016 8.39 -13.85 6.11
N GLU A 1017 7.08 -13.63 6.36
CA GLU A 1017 6.47 -12.29 6.33
C GLU A 1017 7.00 -11.40 7.45
N LEU A 1018 7.01 -11.92 8.69
CA LEU A 1018 7.53 -11.19 9.84
C LEU A 1018 9.05 -11.06 9.80
N GLN A 1019 9.76 -12.02 9.19
CA GLN A 1019 11.20 -11.93 8.97
C GLN A 1019 11.55 -10.80 7.99
N LYS A 1020 10.81 -10.68 6.88
CA LYS A 1020 10.99 -9.56 5.95
C LYS A 1020 10.75 -8.20 6.64
N ASP A 1021 9.70 -8.10 7.44
CA ASP A 1021 9.44 -6.89 8.24
C ASP A 1021 10.57 -6.62 9.24
N THR A 1022 11.12 -7.69 9.84
CA THR A 1022 12.28 -7.59 10.75
C THR A 1022 13.51 -7.06 10.01
N ASP A 1023 13.79 -7.57 8.81
CA ASP A 1023 14.93 -7.11 8.01
C ASP A 1023 14.80 -5.61 7.67
N GLU A 1024 13.60 -5.14 7.31
CA GLU A 1024 13.35 -3.71 7.09
C GLU A 1024 13.59 -2.88 8.36
N ILE A 1025 13.12 -3.37 9.51
CA ILE A 1025 13.33 -2.72 10.80
C ILE A 1025 14.82 -2.62 11.14
N LEU A 1026 15.57 -3.70 10.96
CA LEU A 1026 16.99 -3.78 11.28
C LEU A 1026 17.83 -2.80 10.45
N ILE A 1027 17.49 -2.62 9.17
CA ILE A 1027 18.15 -1.65 8.28
C ILE A 1027 18.06 -0.23 8.83
N LYS A 1028 16.90 0.16 9.38
CA LYS A 1028 16.69 1.51 9.94
C LYS A 1028 17.15 1.62 11.39
N ALA A 1029 17.13 0.54 12.18
CA ALA A 1029 17.43 0.55 13.61
C ALA A 1029 18.82 1.09 13.94
N ILE A 1030 19.85 0.76 13.15
CA ILE A 1030 21.23 1.18 13.44
C ILE A 1030 21.41 2.70 13.44
N ARG A 1031 20.87 3.41 12.44
CA ARG A 1031 20.95 4.89 12.40
C ARG A 1031 20.17 5.52 13.56
N LEU A 1032 19.02 4.95 13.93
CA LEU A 1032 18.23 5.40 15.08
C LEU A 1032 19.00 5.25 16.40
N ILE A 1033 19.65 4.10 16.62
CA ILE A 1033 20.46 3.85 17.80
C ILE A 1033 21.67 4.80 17.85
N GLN A 1034 22.34 5.03 16.71
CA GLN A 1034 23.45 5.98 16.61
C GLN A 1034 22.99 7.41 16.93
N ALA A 1035 21.79 7.80 16.50
CA ALA A 1035 21.22 9.09 16.89
C ALA A 1035 20.87 9.15 18.39
N CYS A 1036 20.38 8.07 19.00
CA CYS A 1036 20.25 8.02 20.46
C CYS A 1036 21.59 8.26 21.15
N VAL A 1037 22.69 7.64 20.67
CA VAL A 1037 24.04 7.88 21.22
C VAL A 1037 24.43 9.36 21.14
N ASP A 1038 24.18 10.01 20.00
CA ASP A 1038 24.55 11.42 19.80
C ASP A 1038 23.66 12.38 20.62
N VAL A 1039 22.36 12.07 20.79
CA VAL A 1039 21.47 12.84 21.68
C VAL A 1039 21.87 12.68 23.15
N LEU A 1040 22.18 11.46 23.59
CA LEU A 1040 22.58 11.19 24.98
C LEU A 1040 23.94 11.82 25.32
N SER A 1041 24.89 11.75 24.38
CA SER A 1041 26.20 12.36 24.54
C SER A 1041 26.15 13.88 24.50
N SER A 1042 25.32 14.49 23.64
CA SER A 1042 25.10 15.95 23.67
C SER A 1042 24.47 16.43 24.98
N ASN A 1043 23.73 15.57 25.70
CA ASN A 1043 23.19 15.87 27.03
C ASN A 1043 24.16 15.52 28.18
N GLY A 1044 25.33 14.95 27.88
CA GLY A 1044 26.35 14.62 28.87
C GLY A 1044 26.03 13.40 29.73
N TRP A 1045 25.18 12.46 29.29
CA TRP A 1045 24.79 11.28 30.09
C TRP A 1045 25.58 10.03 29.69
N LEU A 1046 26.44 9.53 30.58
CA LEU A 1046 27.38 8.44 30.28
C LEU A 1046 26.71 7.07 30.16
N LEU A 1047 26.07 6.59 31.23
CA LEU A 1047 25.52 5.22 31.29
C LEU A 1047 24.47 4.93 30.20
N PRO A 1048 23.52 5.84 29.90
CA PRO A 1048 22.60 5.61 28.79
C PRO A 1048 23.30 5.59 27.43
N ALA A 1049 24.32 6.43 27.22
CA ALA A 1049 25.07 6.47 25.96
C ALA A 1049 25.83 5.15 25.73
N LEU A 1050 26.51 4.63 26.75
CA LEU A 1050 27.16 3.31 26.71
C LEU A 1050 26.13 2.20 26.43
N ALA A 1051 24.96 2.23 27.10
CA ALA A 1051 23.89 1.26 26.85
C ALA A 1051 23.32 1.33 25.41
N ALA A 1052 23.31 2.52 24.79
CA ALA A 1052 22.93 2.67 23.39
C ALA A 1052 24.01 2.14 22.43
N MET A 1053 25.30 2.29 22.75
CA MET A 1053 26.41 1.67 22.01
C MET A 1053 26.34 0.15 22.08
N GLU A 1054 26.12 -0.42 23.28
CA GLU A 1054 25.87 -1.86 23.46
C GLU A 1054 24.65 -2.33 22.64
N LEU A 1055 23.57 -1.55 22.63
CA LEU A 1055 22.39 -1.88 21.84
C LEU A 1055 22.69 -1.96 20.33
N ALA A 1056 23.59 -1.13 19.80
CA ALA A 1056 24.02 -1.21 18.41
C ALA A 1056 24.73 -2.55 18.11
N GLN A 1057 25.60 -3.00 19.03
CA GLN A 1057 26.28 -4.29 18.92
C GLN A 1057 25.27 -5.45 19.02
N MET A 1058 24.35 -5.39 19.99
CA MET A 1058 23.28 -6.38 20.20
C MET A 1058 22.43 -6.59 18.95
N VAL A 1059 21.99 -5.49 18.32
CA VAL A 1059 21.17 -5.52 17.10
C VAL A 1059 21.97 -6.07 15.92
N THR A 1060 23.25 -5.73 15.82
CA THR A 1060 24.13 -6.22 14.73
C THR A 1060 24.38 -7.73 14.84
N GLN A 1061 24.68 -8.25 16.04
CA GLN A 1061 24.97 -9.68 16.24
C GLN A 1061 23.72 -10.54 16.54
N GLY A 1062 22.56 -9.91 16.74
CA GLY A 1062 21.31 -10.58 17.07
C GLY A 1062 21.37 -11.35 18.38
N MET A 1063 21.73 -10.66 19.48
CA MET A 1063 21.84 -11.26 20.82
C MET A 1063 21.60 -10.25 21.94
N TRP A 1064 21.30 -10.72 23.14
CA TRP A 1064 21.15 -9.88 24.33
C TRP A 1064 22.51 -9.60 25.00
N ASN A 1065 22.62 -8.47 25.71
CA ASN A 1065 23.83 -8.14 26.48
C ASN A 1065 24.15 -9.13 27.62
N LYS A 1066 23.19 -9.97 28.03
CA LYS A 1066 23.38 -11.03 29.02
C LYS A 1066 23.75 -12.38 28.41
N ASP A 1067 23.71 -12.50 27.08
CA ASP A 1067 24.10 -13.73 26.40
C ASP A 1067 25.63 -13.87 26.37
N PRO A 1068 26.17 -15.10 26.39
CA PRO A 1068 27.61 -15.33 26.24
C PRO A 1068 28.14 -14.79 24.91
N TYR A 1069 29.28 -14.09 24.93
CA TYR A 1069 29.87 -13.46 23.73
C TYR A 1069 30.12 -14.47 22.60
N LEU A 1070 30.44 -15.73 22.92
CA LEU A 1070 30.61 -16.81 21.95
C LEU A 1070 29.39 -17.06 21.05
N ARG A 1071 28.19 -16.60 21.43
CA ARG A 1071 26.96 -16.73 20.63
C ARG A 1071 27.04 -15.97 19.29
N GLN A 1072 27.92 -14.99 19.16
CA GLN A 1072 28.14 -14.27 17.89
C GLN A 1072 28.84 -15.12 16.82
N LEU A 1073 29.51 -16.20 17.22
CA LEU A 1073 30.20 -17.09 16.28
C LEU A 1073 29.20 -17.88 15.42
N PRO A 1074 29.46 -18.04 14.11
CA PRO A 1074 28.63 -18.87 13.24
C PRO A 1074 28.51 -20.31 13.75
N HIS A 1075 27.33 -20.92 13.62
CA HIS A 1075 27.07 -22.32 13.99
C HIS A 1075 27.15 -22.67 15.48
N PHE A 1076 27.35 -21.69 16.39
CA PHE A 1076 27.37 -21.94 17.82
C PHE A 1076 25.96 -22.12 18.39
N THR A 1077 25.63 -23.36 18.78
CA THR A 1077 24.40 -23.71 19.49
C THR A 1077 24.58 -23.53 21.00
N SER A 1078 23.48 -23.48 21.75
CA SER A 1078 23.51 -23.41 23.22
C SER A 1078 24.33 -24.55 23.85
N GLU A 1079 24.35 -25.73 23.23
CA GLU A 1079 25.14 -26.88 23.69
C GLU A 1079 26.66 -26.69 23.50
N ILE A 1080 27.08 -26.09 22.37
CA ILE A 1080 28.50 -25.76 22.13
C ILE A 1080 28.95 -24.71 23.15
N ILE A 1081 28.12 -23.68 23.36
CA ILE A 1081 28.41 -22.62 24.32
C ILE A 1081 28.54 -23.20 25.74
N GLN A 1082 27.63 -24.07 26.16
CA GLN A 1082 27.70 -24.73 27.47
C GLN A 1082 29.02 -25.50 27.65
N ARG A 1083 29.45 -26.27 26.64
CA ARG A 1083 30.74 -26.99 26.68
C ARG A 1083 31.93 -26.03 26.75
N CYS A 1084 31.87 -24.89 26.07
CA CYS A 1084 32.91 -23.86 26.15
C CYS A 1084 32.98 -23.27 27.57
N THR A 1085 31.83 -22.95 28.17
CA THR A 1085 31.74 -22.42 29.53
C THR A 1085 32.27 -23.43 30.57
N GLU A 1086 31.98 -24.73 30.40
CA GLU A 1086 32.52 -25.79 31.25
C GLU A 1086 34.05 -25.90 31.18
N LYS A 1087 34.65 -25.59 30.02
CA LYS A 1087 36.11 -25.48 29.83
C LYS A 1087 36.69 -24.10 30.14
N LYS A 1088 35.90 -23.17 30.72
CA LYS A 1088 36.30 -21.78 31.04
C LYS A 1088 36.70 -20.93 29.83
N ILE A 1089 36.10 -21.19 28.68
CA ILE A 1089 36.23 -20.38 27.48
C ILE A 1089 35.00 -19.49 27.43
N GLU A 1090 35.17 -18.19 27.66
CA GLU A 1090 34.08 -17.21 27.79
C GLU A 1090 34.13 -16.14 26.70
N THR A 1091 35.33 -15.85 26.16
CA THR A 1091 35.56 -14.82 25.14
C THR A 1091 35.98 -15.41 23.79
N VAL A 1092 35.87 -14.61 22.72
CA VAL A 1092 36.40 -15.01 21.40
C VAL A 1092 37.92 -15.12 21.43
N PHE A 1093 38.61 -14.29 22.21
CA PHE A 1093 40.06 -14.34 22.39
C PHE A 1093 40.50 -15.68 23.00
N ASP A 1094 39.77 -16.18 24.02
CA ASP A 1094 40.05 -17.48 24.64
C ASP A 1094 40.02 -18.61 23.59
N LEU A 1095 39.08 -18.54 22.63
CA LEU A 1095 38.95 -19.53 21.55
C LEU A 1095 40.07 -19.41 20.50
N MET A 1096 40.57 -18.19 20.26
CA MET A 1096 41.68 -17.92 19.35
C MET A 1096 43.01 -18.45 19.89
N GLU A 1097 43.22 -18.37 21.20
CA GLU A 1097 44.45 -18.85 21.87
C GLU A 1097 44.53 -20.38 22.01
N MET A 1098 43.42 -21.10 21.76
CA MET A 1098 43.41 -22.56 21.80
C MET A 1098 44.26 -23.21 20.70
N GLN A 1099 44.81 -24.40 21.01
CA GLN A 1099 45.41 -25.27 20.01
C GLN A 1099 44.34 -25.85 19.07
N ASP A 1100 44.70 -26.08 17.81
CA ASP A 1100 43.76 -26.54 16.79
C ASP A 1100 43.11 -27.90 17.14
N GLU A 1101 43.87 -28.84 17.72
CA GLU A 1101 43.36 -30.15 18.14
C GLU A 1101 42.28 -30.02 19.22
N ASP A 1102 42.55 -29.23 20.26
CA ASP A 1102 41.61 -28.96 21.36
C ASP A 1102 40.36 -28.23 20.86
N ARG A 1103 40.52 -27.33 19.89
CA ARG A 1103 39.42 -26.57 19.28
C ARG A 1103 38.49 -27.48 18.48
N VAL A 1104 39.04 -28.39 17.67
CA VAL A 1104 38.25 -29.35 16.88
C VAL A 1104 37.48 -30.31 17.80
N GLU A 1105 38.13 -30.82 18.85
CA GLU A 1105 37.50 -31.71 19.82
C GLU A 1105 36.37 -31.01 20.59
N LEU A 1106 36.56 -29.75 20.97
CA LEU A 1106 35.56 -28.96 21.68
C LEU A 1106 34.33 -28.64 20.81
N LEU A 1107 34.56 -28.16 19.59
CA LEU A 1107 33.49 -27.64 18.74
C LEU A 1107 32.69 -28.77 18.06
N GLN A 1108 33.34 -29.87 17.67
CA GLN A 1108 32.72 -30.99 16.95
C GLN A 1108 31.95 -30.55 15.69
N LEU A 1109 32.47 -29.54 14.99
CA LEU A 1109 31.90 -29.00 13.76
C LEU A 1109 32.56 -29.63 12.52
N SER A 1110 31.83 -29.68 11.40
CA SER A 1110 32.39 -30.07 10.11
C SER A 1110 33.45 -29.07 9.62
N THR A 1111 34.38 -29.52 8.78
CA THR A 1111 35.48 -28.69 8.25
C THR A 1111 35.00 -27.39 7.62
N SER A 1112 33.88 -27.40 6.89
CA SER A 1112 33.28 -26.18 6.32
C SER A 1112 32.82 -25.17 7.38
N LYS A 1113 32.15 -25.65 8.44
CA LYS A 1113 31.67 -24.81 9.55
C LYS A 1113 32.81 -24.28 10.40
N LEU A 1114 33.87 -25.07 10.58
CA LEU A 1114 35.10 -24.61 11.23
C LEU A 1114 35.78 -23.49 10.42
N ALA A 1115 35.76 -23.57 9.09
CA ALA A 1115 36.28 -22.49 8.24
C ALA A 1115 35.47 -21.18 8.40
N ASP A 1116 34.15 -21.27 8.56
CA ASP A 1116 33.31 -20.09 8.85
C ASP A 1116 33.66 -19.46 10.21
N VAL A 1117 33.87 -20.29 11.24
CA VAL A 1117 34.31 -19.85 12.57
C VAL A 1117 35.69 -19.21 12.51
N ALA A 1118 36.65 -19.82 11.83
CA ALA A 1118 37.99 -19.28 11.65
C ALA A 1118 37.95 -17.92 10.92
N ARG A 1119 37.12 -17.80 9.88
CA ARG A 1119 36.91 -16.52 9.18
C ARG A 1119 36.34 -15.45 10.10
N PHE A 1120 35.42 -15.82 11.00
CA PHE A 1120 34.91 -14.89 12.01
C PHE A 1120 36.02 -14.44 12.96
N CYS A 1121 36.77 -15.37 13.55
CA CYS A 1121 37.85 -15.05 14.49
C CYS A 1121 38.93 -14.15 13.86
N ASN A 1122 39.32 -14.42 12.61
CA ASN A 1122 40.31 -13.60 11.90
C ASN A 1122 39.79 -12.19 11.58
N ARG A 1123 38.48 -12.01 11.45
CA ARG A 1123 37.88 -10.70 11.20
C ARG A 1123 37.56 -9.94 12.48
N TYR A 1124 37.42 -10.66 13.59
CA TYR A 1124 37.08 -10.12 14.89
C TYR A 1124 38.11 -9.07 15.34
N PRO A 1125 37.70 -7.91 15.89
CA PRO A 1125 38.65 -6.83 16.12
C PRO A 1125 39.66 -7.14 17.22
N ASN A 1126 40.96 -7.11 16.88
CA ASN A 1126 42.07 -7.10 17.82
C ASN A 1126 42.84 -5.77 17.68
N ILE A 1127 42.53 -4.82 18.57
CA ILE A 1127 43.00 -3.44 18.50
C ILE A 1127 43.72 -3.07 19.79
N GLU A 1128 44.98 -2.68 19.67
CA GLU A 1128 45.75 -2.12 20.76
C GLU A 1128 45.44 -0.63 20.90
N VAL A 1129 45.03 -0.23 22.09
CA VAL A 1129 44.70 1.16 22.45
C VAL A 1129 45.77 1.68 23.40
N SER A 1130 46.48 2.72 22.98
CA SER A 1130 47.40 3.48 23.84
C SER A 1130 46.91 4.92 23.95
N TYR A 1131 47.10 5.55 25.11
CA TYR A 1131 46.73 6.95 25.32
C TYR A 1131 47.81 7.72 26.07
N ASP A 1132 47.93 9.00 25.76
CA ASP A 1132 48.84 9.95 26.39
C ASP A 1132 48.10 11.26 26.69
N ILE A 1133 48.47 11.91 27.79
CA ILE A 1133 47.89 13.19 28.22
C ILE A 1133 49.05 14.17 28.38
N PRO A 1134 49.25 15.08 27.41
CA PRO A 1134 50.26 16.13 27.53
C PRO A 1134 50.01 16.98 28.77
N ASP A 1135 51.09 17.37 29.46
CA ASP A 1135 51.05 18.29 30.61
C ASP A 1135 50.12 17.84 31.76
N LYS A 1136 49.96 16.52 31.95
CA LYS A 1136 49.09 15.89 32.96
C LYS A 1136 49.24 16.46 34.39
N ASP A 1137 50.44 16.91 34.75
CA ASP A 1137 50.76 17.42 36.08
C ASP A 1137 50.51 18.94 36.24
N ASP A 1138 50.30 19.68 35.14
CA ASP A 1138 50.14 21.14 35.10
C ASP A 1138 48.80 21.58 34.49
N VAL A 1139 47.70 20.97 34.95
CA VAL A 1139 46.33 21.29 34.50
C VAL A 1139 45.69 22.29 35.47
N SER A 1140 45.32 23.47 34.96
CA SER A 1140 44.61 24.51 35.74
C SER A 1140 43.10 24.49 35.47
N THR A 1141 42.28 24.91 36.44
CA THR A 1141 40.82 25.01 36.26
C THR A 1141 40.47 25.85 35.02
N GLY A 1142 39.66 25.30 34.11
CA GLY A 1142 39.26 25.95 32.86
C GLY A 1142 40.25 25.81 31.69
N SER A 1143 41.43 25.19 31.88
CA SER A 1143 42.32 24.84 30.77
C SER A 1143 41.77 23.68 29.93
N ILE A 1144 42.17 23.61 28.66
CA ILE A 1144 41.79 22.51 27.75
C ILE A 1144 42.74 21.34 27.98
N VAL A 1145 42.18 20.18 28.33
CA VAL A 1145 42.92 18.93 28.49
C VAL A 1145 42.80 18.14 27.18
N ASN A 1146 43.93 17.78 26.59
CA ASN A 1146 43.99 16.94 25.39
C ASN A 1146 44.36 15.51 25.78
N VAL A 1147 43.58 14.53 25.35
CA VAL A 1147 43.88 13.10 25.49
C VAL A 1147 44.16 12.56 24.09
N ASN A 1148 45.42 12.22 23.84
CA ASN A 1148 45.89 11.67 22.57
C ASN A 1148 45.77 10.16 22.61
N VAL A 1149 44.89 9.58 21.80
CA VAL A 1149 44.67 8.12 21.71
C VAL A 1149 45.25 7.62 20.40
N ALA A 1150 46.13 6.63 20.47
CA ALA A 1150 46.66 5.90 19.31
C ALA A 1150 46.08 4.49 19.29
N LEU A 1151 45.48 4.15 18.15
CA LEU A 1151 44.82 2.87 17.87
C LEU A 1151 45.63 2.14 16.81
N GLU A 1152 46.04 0.92 17.10
CA GLU A 1152 46.77 0.05 16.18
C GLU A 1152 46.11 -1.32 16.11
N ARG A 1153 45.75 -1.75 14.91
CA ARG A 1153 45.19 -3.08 14.67
C ARG A 1153 46.33 -4.07 14.40
N ALA A 1154 46.29 -5.21 15.08
CA ALA A 1154 47.30 -6.26 14.93
C ALA A 1154 47.21 -6.98 13.56
N ASP A 1155 45.99 -7.15 13.05
CA ASP A 1155 45.72 -7.94 11.84
C ASP A 1155 45.38 -7.08 10.61
N GLU A 1156 45.73 -7.57 9.41
CA GLU A 1156 45.42 -6.92 8.13
C GLU A 1156 43.95 -7.17 7.73
N VAL A 1157 43.19 -6.09 7.51
CA VAL A 1157 41.74 -6.18 7.33
C VAL A 1157 41.35 -6.47 5.88
N SER A 1158 40.57 -7.53 5.67
CA SER A 1158 39.84 -7.74 4.42
C SER A 1158 38.35 -8.00 4.68
N GLY A 1159 37.51 -7.13 4.13
CA GLY A 1159 36.05 -7.31 4.09
C GLY A 1159 35.25 -6.58 5.19
N PRO A 1160 33.91 -6.60 5.10
CA PRO A 1160 33.00 -5.94 6.06
C PRO A 1160 32.87 -6.72 7.38
N VAL A 1161 32.08 -6.18 8.31
CA VAL A 1161 31.63 -6.88 9.54
C VAL A 1161 30.95 -8.21 9.16
N ILE A 1162 31.27 -9.27 9.90
CA ILE A 1162 30.60 -10.56 9.78
C ILE A 1162 29.44 -10.59 10.78
N ALA A 1163 28.22 -10.41 10.26
CA ALA A 1163 26.97 -10.44 11.00
C ALA A 1163 25.90 -11.17 10.18
N PRO A 1164 25.85 -12.52 10.19
CA PRO A 1164 25.02 -13.31 9.29
C PRO A 1164 23.51 -13.13 9.50
N LEU A 1165 23.10 -12.63 10.67
CA LEU A 1165 21.70 -12.36 11.02
C LEU A 1165 21.28 -10.92 10.71
N PHE A 1166 22.21 -10.07 10.28
CA PHE A 1166 21.91 -8.69 9.91
C PHE A 1166 21.81 -8.59 8.37
N PRO A 1167 20.75 -7.96 7.82
CA PRO A 1167 20.43 -8.06 6.39
C PRO A 1167 21.42 -7.32 5.47
N GLN A 1168 22.14 -6.32 5.98
CA GLN A 1168 23.07 -5.51 5.19
C GLN A 1168 24.52 -5.73 5.57
N LYS A 1169 25.43 -5.54 4.60
CA LYS A 1169 26.86 -5.45 4.89
C LYS A 1169 27.13 -4.12 5.58
N ARG A 1170 27.94 -4.15 6.64
CA ARG A 1170 28.32 -2.98 7.43
C ARG A 1170 29.83 -2.85 7.55
N GLU A 1171 30.31 -1.62 7.63
CA GLU A 1171 31.66 -1.31 8.08
C GLU A 1171 31.71 -1.15 9.60
N GLU A 1172 32.90 -1.32 10.18
CA GLU A 1172 33.12 -1.18 11.62
C GLU A 1172 33.18 0.30 12.02
N GLY A 1173 32.30 0.68 12.95
CA GLY A 1173 32.34 1.96 13.66
C GLY A 1173 32.83 1.79 15.09
N TRP A 1174 33.53 2.81 15.59
CA TRP A 1174 34.03 2.86 16.96
C TRP A 1174 33.72 4.20 17.61
N TRP A 1175 33.46 4.17 18.91
CA TRP A 1175 33.38 5.34 19.76
C TRP A 1175 34.51 5.34 20.77
N LEU A 1176 35.22 6.47 20.86
CA LEU A 1176 36.08 6.80 21.98
C LEU A 1176 35.31 7.76 22.90
N VAL A 1177 35.17 7.40 24.17
CA VAL A 1177 34.37 8.15 25.13
C VAL A 1177 35.18 8.38 26.39
N ILE A 1178 35.24 9.61 26.88
CA ILE A 1178 35.76 9.93 28.21
C ILE A 1178 34.56 10.20 29.12
N GLY A 1179 34.49 9.51 30.25
CA GLY A 1179 33.40 9.65 31.20
C GLY A 1179 33.87 9.63 32.65
N GLU A 1180 33.04 10.21 33.53
CA GLU A 1180 33.17 10.09 34.97
C GLU A 1180 32.01 9.25 35.54
N LEU A 1181 32.33 8.06 36.05
CA LEU A 1181 31.31 7.10 36.51
C LEU A 1181 30.54 7.59 37.75
N LYS A 1182 31.20 8.32 38.66
CA LYS A 1182 30.59 8.79 39.92
C LYS A 1182 29.44 9.76 39.69
N THR A 1183 29.61 10.66 38.73
CA THR A 1183 28.65 11.71 38.38
C THR A 1183 27.73 11.29 37.23
N ASN A 1184 28.00 10.14 36.59
CA ASN A 1184 27.35 9.68 35.36
C ASN A 1184 27.49 10.71 34.22
N ALA A 1185 28.60 11.44 34.21
CA ALA A 1185 28.87 12.51 33.26
C ALA A 1185 29.70 11.99 32.07
N LEU A 1186 29.19 12.20 30.86
CA LEU A 1186 29.96 12.02 29.63
C LEU A 1186 30.70 13.33 29.34
N ILE A 1187 32.03 13.25 29.24
CA ILE A 1187 32.92 14.42 29.18
C ILE A 1187 33.29 14.74 27.73
N SER A 1188 33.69 13.73 26.95
CA SER A 1188 34.07 13.88 25.55
C SER A 1188 33.75 12.60 24.78
N ILE A 1189 33.35 12.70 23.52
CA ILE A 1189 33.05 11.57 22.65
C ILE A 1189 33.55 11.85 21.24
N LYS A 1190 34.08 10.82 20.58
CA LYS A 1190 34.47 10.88 19.18
C LYS A 1190 34.19 9.57 18.48
N ARG A 1191 33.49 9.65 17.35
CA ARG A 1191 33.24 8.50 16.47
C ARG A 1191 34.31 8.41 15.39
N LEU A 1192 34.79 7.22 15.11
CA LEU A 1192 35.76 6.97 14.04
C LEU A 1192 35.52 5.63 13.33
N THR A 1193 36.14 5.49 12.16
CA THR A 1193 36.29 4.21 11.45
C THR A 1193 37.77 3.86 11.42
N LEU A 1194 38.14 2.65 11.85
CA LEU A 1194 39.53 2.22 11.91
C LEU A 1194 39.81 1.23 10.76
N GLN A 1195 40.87 1.49 9.98
CA GLN A 1195 41.41 0.51 9.03
C GLN A 1195 42.58 -0.25 9.67
N GLN A 1196 43.76 0.36 9.72
CA GLN A 1196 44.95 -0.25 10.31
C GLN A 1196 45.48 0.53 11.52
N LYS A 1197 45.70 1.84 11.38
CA LYS A 1197 46.10 2.73 12.48
C LYS A 1197 45.28 4.01 12.46
N ALA A 1198 45.04 4.58 13.63
CA ALA A 1198 44.45 5.92 13.76
C ALA A 1198 45.01 6.63 14.99
N GLN A 1199 45.21 7.94 14.88
CA GLN A 1199 45.48 8.81 16.02
C GLN A 1199 44.30 9.77 16.18
N VAL A 1200 43.78 9.85 17.40
CA VAL A 1200 42.58 10.61 17.72
C VAL A 1200 42.83 11.43 18.98
N VAL A 1201 42.62 12.74 18.87
CA VAL A 1201 42.64 13.63 20.03
C VAL A 1201 41.20 13.84 20.51
N LEU A 1202 41.00 13.65 21.81
CA LEU A 1202 39.80 14.00 22.57
C LEU A 1202 40.14 15.16 23.51
N ASP A 1203 39.36 16.23 23.45
CA ASP A 1203 39.56 17.43 24.26
C ASP A 1203 38.35 17.71 25.15
N PHE A 1204 38.62 18.31 26.33
CA PHE A 1204 37.59 18.80 27.25
C PHE A 1204 38.14 19.86 28.21
N ASN A 1205 37.26 20.64 28.83
CA ASN A 1205 37.63 21.67 29.80
C ASN A 1205 37.85 21.07 31.20
N ALA A 1206 38.98 21.40 31.82
CA ALA A 1206 39.31 20.96 33.17
C ALA A 1206 38.30 21.50 34.21
N PRO A 1207 37.73 20.63 35.06
CA PRO A 1207 36.74 21.01 36.07
C PRO A 1207 37.33 21.84 37.24
N SER A 1208 36.55 22.08 38.29
CA SER A 1208 37.02 22.76 39.50
C SER A 1208 38.21 22.03 40.15
N ALA A 1209 39.10 22.79 40.78
CA ALA A 1209 40.31 22.27 41.42
C ALA A 1209 40.02 21.05 42.33
N GLY A 1210 40.84 20.01 42.18
CA GLY A 1210 40.67 18.72 42.86
C GLY A 1210 41.19 17.54 42.03
N THR A 1211 41.15 16.34 42.62
CA THR A 1211 41.48 15.09 41.92
C THR A 1211 40.23 14.50 41.27
N HIS A 1212 40.23 14.39 39.95
CA HIS A 1212 39.13 13.83 39.16
C HIS A 1212 39.55 12.51 38.53
N ASN A 1213 38.67 11.51 38.59
CA ASN A 1213 38.93 10.17 38.07
C ASN A 1213 38.04 9.92 36.85
N TYR A 1214 38.67 9.71 35.71
CA TYR A 1214 38.02 9.48 34.44
C TYR A 1214 38.26 8.06 33.94
N ILE A 1215 37.41 7.65 33.01
CA ILE A 1215 37.52 6.38 32.31
C ILE A 1215 37.42 6.68 30.81
N LEU A 1216 38.43 6.23 30.06
CA LEU A 1216 38.41 6.18 28.61
C LEU A 1216 37.80 4.84 28.17
N TYR A 1217 36.67 4.90 27.50
CA TYR A 1217 35.98 3.77 26.89
C TYR A 1217 36.28 3.73 25.40
N PHE A 1218 36.57 2.56 24.87
CA PHE A 1218 36.64 2.27 23.44
C PHE A 1218 35.57 1.24 23.12
N MET A 1219 34.50 1.67 22.46
CA MET A 1219 33.28 0.88 22.26
C MET A 1219 33.06 0.60 20.76
N SER A 1220 32.73 -0.64 20.41
CA SER A 1220 32.32 -1.01 19.05
C SER A 1220 30.85 -0.69 18.78
N ASP A 1221 30.46 -0.54 17.51
CA ASP A 1221 29.06 -0.49 17.08
C ASP A 1221 28.55 -1.80 16.44
N ALA A 1222 29.40 -2.84 16.41
CA ALA A 1222 29.17 -4.04 15.62
C ALA A 1222 29.47 -5.35 16.35
N TYR A 1223 30.51 -5.43 17.18
CA TYR A 1223 30.94 -6.65 17.86
C TYR A 1223 30.82 -6.53 19.38
N MET A 1224 30.48 -7.61 20.06
CA MET A 1224 30.43 -7.65 21.54
C MET A 1224 31.64 -8.38 22.11
N GLY A 1225 32.19 -7.85 23.22
CA GLY A 1225 33.37 -8.41 23.87
C GLY A 1225 34.71 -7.91 23.33
N CYS A 1226 34.70 -6.76 22.64
CA CYS A 1226 35.91 -6.05 22.16
C CYS A 1226 36.00 -4.63 22.71
N ASP A 1227 35.19 -4.33 23.73
CA ASP A 1227 35.16 -3.02 24.37
C ASP A 1227 36.27 -2.94 25.44
N HIS A 1228 36.98 -1.81 25.49
CA HIS A 1228 38.08 -1.59 26.42
C HIS A 1228 37.81 -0.40 27.34
N GLU A 1229 38.22 -0.51 28.61
CA GLU A 1229 38.12 0.55 29.61
C GLU A 1229 39.49 0.86 30.23
N TYR A 1230 39.91 2.13 30.18
CA TYR A 1230 41.17 2.59 30.75
C TYR A 1230 40.92 3.71 31.78
N LYS A 1231 41.26 3.44 33.04
CA LYS A 1231 41.07 4.41 34.14
C LYS A 1231 42.28 5.33 34.23
N PHE A 1232 42.02 6.63 34.37
CA PHE A 1232 43.06 7.63 34.61
C PHE A 1232 42.58 8.72 35.57
N SER A 1233 43.53 9.42 36.18
CA SER A 1233 43.27 10.51 37.14
C SER A 1233 43.98 11.78 36.72
N LEU A 1234 43.32 12.92 36.97
CA LEU A 1234 43.85 14.26 36.74
C LEU A 1234 43.77 15.08 38.02
N ASN A 1235 44.87 15.75 38.36
CA ASN A 1235 44.93 16.71 39.46
C ASN A 1235 44.81 18.12 38.89
N VAL A 1236 43.68 18.77 39.13
CA VAL A 1236 43.42 20.12 38.62
C VAL A 1236 43.76 21.15 39.70
N HIS A 1237 44.63 22.11 39.37
CA HIS A 1237 45.05 23.20 40.27
C HIS A 1237 44.14 24.43 40.11
N LYS A 1238 44.02 25.26 41.15
CA LYS A 1238 43.30 26.55 41.05
C LYS A 1238 44.07 27.48 40.11
N GLY A 1239 43.40 28.03 39.10
CA GLY A 1239 43.98 29.05 38.22
C GLY A 1239 44.42 30.29 39.00
N ALA A 1240 45.57 30.87 38.66
CA ALA A 1240 46.06 32.10 39.28
C ALA A 1240 45.07 33.26 39.00
N SER A 1241 44.54 33.89 40.05
CA SER A 1241 43.75 35.11 39.94
C SER A 1241 44.66 36.26 39.48
N ASN A 1242 44.40 36.80 38.27
CA ASN A 1242 44.94 38.08 37.86
C ASN A 1242 44.26 39.20 38.65
N ASP A 1243 44.73 39.45 39.88
CA ASP A 1243 44.58 40.75 40.52
C ASP A 1243 45.54 41.73 39.85
N VAL A 1244 45.09 42.35 38.75
CA VAL A 1244 45.76 43.54 38.21
C VAL A 1244 45.10 44.75 38.88
N GLU A 1245 45.83 45.34 39.83
CA GLU A 1245 45.60 46.68 40.35
C GLU A 1245 45.44 47.68 39.19
N MET A 1246 44.26 48.30 39.07
CA MET A 1246 44.08 49.48 38.24
C MET A 1246 44.71 50.70 38.94
N LYS A 1247 45.76 51.24 38.33
CA LYS A 1247 46.10 52.67 38.34
C LYS A 1247 45.87 53.24 36.96
#